data_AF-A0AAE1YMC7-F1
#
_entry.id   AF-A0AAE1YMC7-F1
#
_cell.length_a   1.000
_cell.length_b   1.000
_cell.length_c   1.000
_cell.angle_alpha   90.00
_cell.angle_beta   90.00
_cell.angle_gamma   90.00
#
_symmetry.space_group_name_H-M   'P 1'
#
loop_
_entity.id
_entity.type
_entity.pdbx_description
1 polymer ?
#
loop_
_entity_poly.entity_id
_entity_poly.type
_entity_poly.pdbx_seq_one_letter_code
_entity_poly.pdbx_strand_id
1 'polypeptide(L)'
;MQKPGGIIALLDEACMFPKSTHETFAQKLYQTFTKHKRFIKPKLSRTNFTISHYAGEVTYMADLFLDKNKDYVVAEHQDLLTASKCSFVVGLFPPLPEESSKSSKFSSIGSRFKLQLQSLMETLSSTEPHYIRCVKPNNVLKPAIFENLNVIQQLRCGGVLEAIRISCAGYPTRRTFDEFLLRFGVLAPEVLDGNFDEKTACQMILDKVGLKGYQLGKTKVFLRAGQMAELDARRAEVLGNAARTIQRQIRTYIARKDFILLRQAAIQLQSCWRAISACKLYEQLRREDAAIKIQKNFRCYTARVSYSTLQASAIVVQTGLRAMTARSEFRFRKQTKAAIKIQAHLRCHRDYSYYRRLQKAAIVTQCGWRRRVARKELRQLKMAARETGALKEAKDKLEKKVEELTWRLQFEKRLRTELEETKAQEIAKLQEALHSLQIQVEDANARVIKEREAARKAIEEAPPVIKETPVMVQDTAKIEALTAEVESLKAMLLSEKQAAEEAKKACADAETKNTDLAKKLEEAEAKVDQLQDSTQRLEEKLSNLESETQVLRQQALTMSPTGKAVSARPRTTIISRTPENGNILNGETKSAHAMALMANPKEPESEEKPQKSLNEKQQENQDLLIKCITQDLGFSGGKPVAACIIYKSLLHWRSFEVERTTVFDRIIQTVASAIEAPDNNDVLAYWLCNTSTLLMLLQHTLKASGAASLTPQRRRSSSASLFGRMSQGLRASPQSAGLSFINGRMLGRLDDLRQVEAKYPALLFKQQLTAFLEKIYGLVRDNLKKEISPLLGLCIQAPRTSRTSLVKGRSQANAVAQQALIAHWQSIVKSLNNYLKIMKANYVPPFLVRKVFTQIFSFINVQLFNSLLLRRECCSFSNGEYVKAGLAELEQWCCYATEEYVGSAWDELKHIRQAVGFLVIHQKPKKTLNEITNELCPVLSIQQLYRISTMYWDDKYGTHSVSSDVISSMRVMMTEDSNNSVSSSFLLDDDSSIPFSVDDLSKSMQQIEVADVEPPPLIRENSGFVFLHQRAE
;
A
#
# COMPACT_ATOMS: atom_id res chain seq x y z
N MET A 1 33.76 -25.69 96.87
CA MET A 1 33.33 -26.73 95.91
C MET A 1 34.24 -26.66 94.70
N GLN A 2 34.73 -27.80 94.18
CA GLN A 2 35.52 -27.82 92.93
C GLN A 2 34.61 -27.50 91.73
N LYS A 3 35.13 -26.76 90.74
CA LYS A 3 34.45 -26.65 89.43
C LYS A 3 34.50 -28.02 88.75
N PRO A 4 33.40 -28.54 88.16
CA PRO A 4 33.45 -29.79 87.41
C PRO A 4 34.45 -29.66 86.25
N GLY A 5 35.29 -30.68 86.09
CA GLY A 5 36.34 -30.68 85.07
C GLY A 5 35.76 -30.54 83.66
N GLY A 6 36.39 -29.70 82.83
CA GLY A 6 36.07 -29.64 81.39
C GLY A 6 36.49 -30.94 80.67
N ILE A 7 36.03 -31.14 79.43
CA ILE A 7 36.27 -32.38 78.65
C ILE A 7 37.77 -32.73 78.59
N ILE A 8 38.65 -31.75 78.38
CA ILE A 8 40.12 -31.96 78.38
C ILE A 8 40.63 -32.37 79.77
N ALA A 9 40.17 -31.73 80.85
CA ALA A 9 40.61 -32.07 82.20
C ALA A 9 40.16 -33.49 82.62
N LEU A 10 38.96 -33.92 82.20
CA LEU A 10 38.49 -35.29 82.39
C LEU A 10 39.24 -36.31 81.52
N LEU A 11 39.78 -35.87 80.38
CA LEU A 11 40.63 -36.70 79.51
C LEU A 11 42.02 -36.86 80.12
N ASP A 12 42.62 -35.78 80.61
CA ASP A 12 43.90 -35.79 81.33
C ASP A 12 43.83 -36.68 82.57
N GLU A 13 42.75 -36.54 83.36
CA GLU A 13 42.46 -37.38 84.52
C GLU A 13 42.27 -38.85 84.12
N ALA A 14 41.57 -39.14 83.01
CA ALA A 14 41.41 -40.49 82.51
C ALA A 14 42.74 -41.11 82.03
N CYS A 15 43.63 -40.31 81.43
CA CYS A 15 44.96 -40.76 80.99
C CYS A 15 45.88 -41.17 82.15
N MET A 16 45.68 -40.61 83.35
CA MET A 16 46.44 -40.94 84.56
C MET A 16 46.04 -42.27 85.21
N PHE A 17 44.88 -42.83 84.88
CA PHE A 17 44.42 -44.10 85.44
C PHE A 17 44.74 -45.27 84.50
N PRO A 18 45.60 -46.25 84.89
CA PRO A 18 46.08 -47.31 83.99
C PRO A 18 45.02 -48.34 83.57
N LYS A 19 43.78 -48.23 84.07
CA LYS A 19 42.63 -49.07 83.68
C LYS A 19 41.56 -48.30 82.87
N SER A 20 41.77 -47.02 82.56
CA SER A 20 40.80 -46.24 81.78
C SER A 20 40.83 -46.61 80.29
N THR A 21 39.63 -46.82 79.73
CA THR A 21 39.40 -46.99 78.30
C THR A 21 38.63 -45.79 77.73
N HIS A 22 38.62 -45.66 76.41
CA HIS A 22 37.80 -44.69 75.68
C HIS A 22 36.29 -44.83 76.01
N GLU A 23 35.78 -46.05 76.24
CA GLU A 23 34.42 -46.26 76.74
C GLU A 23 34.21 -45.66 78.14
N THR A 24 35.11 -45.93 79.09
CA THR A 24 34.97 -45.38 80.46
C THR A 24 35.05 -43.85 80.49
N PHE A 25 35.89 -43.26 79.62
CA PHE A 25 35.96 -41.82 79.43
C PHE A 25 34.65 -41.26 78.85
N ALA A 26 34.12 -41.85 77.77
CA ALA A 26 32.84 -41.44 77.19
C ALA A 26 31.67 -41.53 78.20
N GLN A 27 31.63 -42.61 78.99
CA GLN A 27 30.65 -42.76 80.08
C GLN A 27 30.79 -41.67 81.15
N LYS A 28 32.02 -41.33 81.56
CA LYS A 28 32.29 -40.23 82.49
C LYS A 28 31.86 -38.86 81.94
N LEU A 29 32.04 -38.62 80.64
CA LEU A 29 31.50 -37.43 79.97
C LEU A 29 29.96 -37.39 80.02
N TYR A 30 29.28 -38.50 79.70
CA TYR A 30 27.81 -38.56 79.77
C TYR A 30 27.27 -38.30 81.18
N GLN A 31 27.94 -38.83 82.21
CA GLN A 31 27.58 -38.63 83.62
C GLN A 31 27.82 -37.18 84.07
N THR A 32 28.93 -36.56 83.63
CA THR A 32 29.30 -35.20 84.06
C THR A 32 28.49 -34.11 83.35
N PHE A 33 28.18 -34.30 82.07
CA PHE A 33 27.59 -33.25 81.22
C PHE A 33 26.12 -33.48 80.83
N THR A 34 25.40 -34.41 81.47
CA THR A 34 24.01 -34.80 81.09
C THR A 34 23.03 -33.64 81.04
N LYS A 35 23.26 -32.58 81.82
CA LYS A 35 22.40 -31.37 81.91
C LYS A 35 22.92 -30.18 81.10
N HIS A 36 24.04 -30.31 80.38
CA HIS A 36 24.71 -29.18 79.75
C HIS A 36 24.23 -28.94 78.31
N LYS A 37 23.58 -27.80 78.04
CA LYS A 37 22.90 -27.47 76.77
C LYS A 37 23.73 -27.60 75.48
N ARG A 38 25.07 -27.63 75.55
CA ARG A 38 25.96 -27.80 74.38
C ARG A 38 26.59 -29.19 74.26
N PHE A 39 26.25 -30.13 75.13
CA PHE A 39 26.73 -31.50 75.10
C PHE A 39 25.56 -32.46 74.86
N ILE A 40 25.69 -33.32 73.86
CA ILE A 40 24.63 -34.22 73.40
C ILE A 40 25.19 -35.65 73.38
N LYS A 41 24.47 -36.58 74.00
CA LYS A 41 24.75 -38.01 73.92
C LYS A 41 24.08 -38.59 72.65
N PRO A 42 24.82 -39.17 71.70
CA PRO A 42 24.24 -39.90 70.57
C PRO A 42 23.36 -41.06 71.04
N LYS A 43 22.23 -41.29 70.36
CA LYS A 43 21.26 -42.34 70.75
C LYS A 43 21.78 -43.76 70.51
N LEU A 44 22.67 -43.95 69.53
CA LEU A 44 23.06 -45.27 69.00
C LEU A 44 24.52 -45.67 69.32
N SER A 45 25.36 -44.75 69.80
CA SER A 45 26.75 -45.05 70.16
C SER A 45 26.97 -45.00 71.67
N ARG A 46 27.85 -45.87 72.17
CA ARG A 46 28.30 -45.92 73.56
C ARG A 46 29.62 -45.16 73.78
N THR A 47 30.39 -44.91 72.73
CA THR A 47 31.71 -44.24 72.75
C THR A 47 31.70 -42.80 72.26
N ASN A 48 30.77 -42.43 71.37
CA ASN A 48 30.79 -41.12 70.71
C ASN A 48 30.09 -40.04 71.54
N PHE A 49 30.57 -38.80 71.49
CA PHE A 49 29.91 -37.65 72.11
C PHE A 49 29.79 -36.48 71.12
N THR A 50 28.70 -35.72 71.20
CA THR A 50 28.43 -34.60 70.29
C THR A 50 28.52 -33.28 71.04
N ILE A 51 29.23 -32.31 70.48
CA ILE A 51 29.32 -30.93 71.00
C ILE A 51 28.62 -29.99 70.02
N SER A 52 27.77 -29.11 70.54
CA SER A 52 27.19 -27.99 69.79
C SER A 52 28.20 -26.82 69.78
N HIS A 53 28.93 -26.68 68.68
CA HIS A 53 29.87 -25.58 68.42
C HIS A 53 29.15 -24.40 67.73
N TYR A 54 29.83 -23.26 67.61
CA TYR A 54 29.29 -22.05 66.96
C TYR A 54 28.80 -22.29 65.51
N ALA A 55 29.47 -23.18 64.76
CA ALA A 55 29.11 -23.51 63.39
C ALA A 55 28.08 -24.66 63.25
N GLY A 56 27.71 -25.34 64.34
CA GLY A 56 26.85 -26.52 64.33
C GLY A 56 27.32 -27.64 65.26
N GLU A 57 26.63 -28.78 65.20
CA GLU A 57 26.93 -29.97 65.99
C GLU A 57 28.06 -30.81 65.36
N VAL A 58 29.03 -31.22 66.18
CA VAL A 58 30.15 -32.09 65.77
C VAL A 58 30.18 -33.31 66.69
N THR A 59 30.13 -34.50 66.10
CA THR A 59 30.24 -35.78 66.82
C THR A 59 31.67 -36.28 66.78
N TYR A 60 32.25 -36.48 67.97
CA TYR A 60 33.58 -37.03 68.19
C TYR A 60 33.47 -38.50 68.56
N MET A 61 34.35 -39.33 68.02
CA MET A 61 34.57 -40.71 68.46
C MET A 61 35.63 -40.69 69.56
N ALA A 62 35.35 -41.24 70.75
CA ALA A 62 36.33 -41.24 71.86
C ALA A 62 37.52 -42.19 71.61
N ASP A 63 37.44 -43.02 70.59
CA ASP A 63 38.44 -44.01 70.23
C ASP A 63 39.80 -43.34 69.98
N LEU A 64 40.87 -43.88 70.58
CA LEU A 64 42.23 -43.31 70.61
C LEU A 64 42.37 -41.92 71.29
N PHE A 65 41.35 -41.33 71.92
CA PHE A 65 41.49 -40.01 72.58
C PHE A 65 42.51 -40.04 73.72
N LEU A 66 42.54 -41.10 74.53
CA LEU A 66 43.48 -41.21 75.64
C LEU A 66 44.91 -41.36 75.11
N ASP A 67 45.11 -42.23 74.13
CA ASP A 67 46.44 -42.58 73.63
C ASP A 67 47.05 -41.47 72.78
N LYS A 68 46.23 -40.66 72.10
CA LYS A 68 46.65 -39.41 71.45
C LYS A 68 46.87 -38.24 72.41
N ASN A 69 46.43 -38.31 73.66
CA ASN A 69 46.58 -37.23 74.64
C ASN A 69 47.76 -37.45 75.60
N LYS A 70 48.19 -38.71 75.81
CA LYS A 70 49.40 -39.06 76.57
C LYS A 70 50.65 -38.51 75.86
N ASP A 71 51.25 -37.47 76.43
CA ASP A 71 52.45 -36.80 75.92
C ASP A 71 53.58 -36.91 76.96
N TYR A 72 53.86 -38.16 77.35
CA TYR A 72 54.88 -38.47 78.34
C TYR A 72 56.24 -38.59 77.66
N VAL A 73 57.20 -37.81 78.14
CA VAL A 73 58.62 -37.96 77.81
C VAL A 73 59.25 -38.71 78.98
N VAL A 74 59.96 -39.80 78.68
CA VAL A 74 60.79 -40.52 79.64
C VAL A 74 61.95 -39.59 80.03
N ALA A 75 62.06 -39.23 81.31
CA ALA A 75 63.08 -38.27 81.77
C ALA A 75 64.49 -38.79 81.47
N GLU A 76 64.70 -40.08 81.68
CA GLU A 76 65.93 -40.81 81.42
C GLU A 76 66.34 -40.79 79.93
N HIS A 77 65.36 -40.68 79.00
CA HIS A 77 65.66 -40.48 77.57
C HIS A 77 66.04 -39.02 77.27
N GLN A 78 65.41 -38.05 77.94
CA GLN A 78 65.76 -36.64 77.81
C GLN A 78 67.16 -36.37 78.38
N ASP A 79 67.50 -36.96 79.53
CA ASP A 79 68.83 -36.88 80.15
C ASP A 79 69.91 -37.50 79.24
N LEU A 80 69.64 -38.68 78.65
CA LEU A 80 70.52 -39.33 77.68
C LEU A 80 70.78 -38.46 76.43
N LEU A 81 69.75 -37.78 75.93
CA LEU A 81 69.86 -36.87 74.78
C LEU A 81 70.59 -35.58 75.15
N THR A 82 70.40 -35.07 76.36
CA THR A 82 71.11 -33.91 76.91
C THR A 82 72.59 -34.20 77.17
N ALA A 83 72.93 -35.45 77.52
CA ALA A 83 74.30 -35.95 77.66
C ALA A 83 74.99 -36.27 76.30
N SER A 84 74.35 -35.98 75.16
CA SER A 84 74.91 -36.24 73.84
C SER A 84 76.15 -35.39 73.54
N LYS A 85 77.14 -35.99 72.86
CA LYS A 85 78.32 -35.25 72.35
C LYS A 85 78.03 -34.42 71.09
N CYS A 86 76.82 -34.51 70.54
CA CYS A 86 76.41 -33.74 69.35
C CYS A 86 75.72 -32.44 69.77
N SER A 87 76.36 -31.30 69.50
CA SER A 87 75.86 -29.96 69.88
C SER A 87 74.45 -29.65 69.33
N PHE A 88 74.11 -30.15 68.14
CA PHE A 88 72.77 -30.04 67.58
C PHE A 88 71.72 -30.77 68.43
N VAL A 89 72.03 -31.97 68.94
CA VAL A 89 71.09 -32.75 69.77
C VAL A 89 70.89 -32.08 71.12
N VAL A 90 71.97 -31.64 71.78
CA VAL A 90 71.87 -30.90 73.05
C VAL A 90 71.09 -29.59 72.88
N GLY A 91 71.27 -28.88 71.75
CA GLY A 91 70.53 -27.66 71.43
C GLY A 91 69.02 -27.84 71.23
N LEU A 92 68.53 -29.06 71.02
CA LEU A 92 67.08 -29.36 70.95
C LEU A 92 66.45 -29.61 72.33
N PHE A 93 67.26 -29.91 73.36
CA PHE A 93 66.80 -30.23 74.71
C PHE A 93 67.49 -29.31 75.73
N PRO A 94 67.14 -28.01 75.77
CA PRO A 94 67.72 -27.07 76.73
C PRO A 94 67.42 -27.50 78.18
N PRO A 95 68.36 -27.33 79.11
CA PRO A 95 68.18 -27.72 80.51
C PRO A 95 67.03 -26.93 81.16
N LEU A 96 66.20 -27.64 81.93
CA LEU A 96 65.08 -27.04 82.66
C LEU A 96 65.58 -26.22 83.87
N PRO A 97 64.93 -25.09 84.21
CA PRO A 97 65.29 -24.34 85.41
C PRO A 97 65.04 -25.16 86.70
N GLU A 98 65.96 -25.04 87.65
CA GLU A 98 66.19 -26.00 88.75
C GLU A 98 65.04 -26.13 89.77
N GLU A 99 64.12 -25.16 89.82
CA GLU A 99 63.01 -25.12 90.79
C GLU A 99 61.91 -26.17 90.56
N SER A 100 62.01 -26.99 89.51
CA SER A 100 60.98 -27.97 89.11
C SER A 100 61.15 -29.39 89.69
N SER A 101 62.19 -29.61 90.50
CA SER A 101 62.72 -30.92 90.94
C SER A 101 61.82 -31.82 91.83
N LYS A 102 60.53 -31.48 92.08
CA LYS A 102 59.60 -32.30 92.91
C LYS A 102 58.18 -32.44 92.36
N SER A 103 58.03 -32.77 91.08
CA SER A 103 56.99 -33.71 90.59
C SER A 103 57.06 -33.93 89.08
N SER A 104 57.04 -35.19 88.66
CA SER A 104 56.75 -35.58 87.26
C SER A 104 55.27 -35.32 86.96
N LYS A 105 54.90 -34.04 86.80
CA LYS A 105 53.55 -33.62 86.42
C LYS A 105 53.26 -34.10 85.01
N PHE A 106 52.25 -34.96 84.88
CA PHE A 106 51.77 -35.49 83.60
C PHE A 106 51.54 -34.36 82.59
N SER A 107 52.32 -34.39 81.51
CA SER A 107 52.12 -33.55 80.33
C SER A 107 51.14 -34.23 79.38
N SER A 108 50.26 -33.44 78.78
CA SER A 108 49.32 -33.91 77.77
C SER A 108 49.24 -32.97 76.60
N ILE A 109 48.91 -33.49 75.42
CA ILE A 109 48.72 -32.66 74.23
C ILE A 109 47.58 -31.66 74.46
N GLY A 110 46.50 -32.07 75.13
CA GLY A 110 45.36 -31.20 75.47
C GLY A 110 45.72 -30.04 76.41
N SER A 111 46.58 -30.26 77.41
CA SER A 111 47.02 -29.20 78.33
C SER A 111 48.03 -28.26 77.67
N ARG A 112 48.99 -28.78 76.89
CA ARG A 112 49.94 -28.00 76.09
C ARG A 112 49.22 -27.12 75.05
N PHE A 113 48.31 -27.71 74.28
CA PHE A 113 47.48 -27.00 73.29
C PHE A 113 46.64 -25.89 73.93
N LYS A 114 46.05 -26.13 75.12
CA LYS A 114 45.30 -25.10 75.85
C LYS A 114 46.17 -23.89 76.21
N LEU A 115 47.40 -24.11 76.68
CA LEU A 115 48.34 -23.04 77.03
C LEU A 115 48.78 -22.24 75.80
N GLN A 116 49.12 -22.93 74.70
CA GLN A 116 49.44 -22.29 73.41
C GLN A 116 48.27 -21.45 72.87
N LEU A 117 47.04 -21.99 72.93
CA LEU A 117 45.84 -21.28 72.50
C LEU A 117 45.55 -20.06 73.39
N GLN A 118 45.79 -20.13 74.70
CA GLN A 118 45.65 -18.99 75.60
C GLN A 118 46.65 -17.87 75.24
N SER A 119 47.94 -18.20 75.08
CA SER A 119 48.98 -17.23 74.69
C SER A 119 48.69 -16.58 73.31
N LEU A 120 48.16 -17.35 72.35
CA LEU A 120 47.69 -16.82 71.07
C LEU A 120 46.51 -15.86 71.25
N MET A 121 45.53 -16.19 72.09
CA MET A 121 44.37 -15.33 72.36
C MET A 121 44.74 -14.04 73.10
N GLU A 122 45.69 -14.10 74.03
CA GLU A 122 46.26 -12.94 74.72
C GLU A 122 46.98 -12.02 73.73
N THR A 123 47.81 -12.59 72.84
CA THR A 123 48.48 -11.87 71.75
C THR A 123 47.46 -11.18 70.83
N LEU A 124 46.47 -11.91 70.33
CA LEU A 124 45.44 -11.35 69.44
C LEU A 124 44.58 -10.26 70.12
N SER A 125 44.31 -10.41 71.43
CA SER A 125 43.51 -9.45 72.20
C SER A 125 44.25 -8.15 72.52
N SER A 126 45.58 -8.09 72.27
CA SER A 126 46.37 -6.84 72.29
C SER A 126 46.31 -6.06 70.96
N THR A 127 45.60 -6.56 69.94
CA THR A 127 45.56 -6.02 68.58
C THR A 127 44.11 -5.78 68.10
N GLU A 128 43.93 -5.00 67.04
CA GLU A 128 42.62 -4.90 66.35
C GLU A 128 42.46 -6.06 65.34
N PRO A 129 41.47 -6.96 65.50
CA PRO A 129 41.37 -8.15 64.64
C PRO A 129 40.58 -7.88 63.36
N HIS A 130 41.27 -7.89 62.22
CA HIS A 130 40.64 -7.87 60.89
C HIS A 130 40.39 -9.30 60.38
N TYR A 131 39.21 -9.56 59.81
CA TYR A 131 38.76 -10.91 59.43
C TYR A 131 38.68 -11.12 57.93
N ILE A 132 39.52 -12.01 57.39
CA ILE A 132 39.38 -12.55 56.04
C ILE A 132 38.84 -14.00 56.14
N ARG A 133 37.96 -14.38 55.20
CA ARG A 133 37.37 -15.72 55.11
C ARG A 133 37.53 -16.27 53.69
N CYS A 134 38.55 -17.09 53.50
CA CYS A 134 38.80 -17.79 52.24
C CYS A 134 37.76 -18.91 52.01
N VAL A 135 37.33 -19.08 50.76
CA VAL A 135 36.37 -20.12 50.35
C VAL A 135 36.87 -20.76 49.06
N LYS A 136 36.98 -22.09 49.03
CA LYS A 136 37.32 -22.88 47.85
C LYS A 136 36.05 -23.03 46.98
N PRO A 137 35.99 -22.47 45.76
CA PRO A 137 34.76 -22.46 44.97
C PRO A 137 34.41 -23.83 44.37
N ASN A 138 35.42 -24.64 44.06
CA ASN A 138 35.27 -26.01 43.54
C ASN A 138 36.46 -26.87 43.97
N ASN A 139 36.26 -28.19 44.05
CA ASN A 139 37.30 -29.10 44.50
C ASN A 139 38.36 -29.42 43.43
N VAL A 140 37.98 -29.31 42.15
CA VAL A 140 38.83 -29.58 40.98
C VAL A 140 39.82 -28.46 40.62
N LEU A 141 39.85 -27.36 41.37
CA LEU A 141 40.73 -26.20 41.21
C LEU A 141 40.66 -25.52 39.83
N LYS A 142 39.51 -25.58 39.14
CA LYS A 142 39.32 -24.96 37.81
C LYS A 142 38.66 -23.57 37.91
N PRO A 143 38.96 -22.64 36.98
CA PRO A 143 38.23 -21.37 36.88
C PRO A 143 36.75 -21.59 36.54
N ALA A 144 35.90 -20.61 36.87
CA ALA A 144 34.46 -20.55 36.58
C ALA A 144 33.55 -21.69 37.11
N ILE A 145 34.09 -22.75 37.73
CA ILE A 145 33.28 -23.81 38.38
C ILE A 145 32.94 -23.42 39.82
N PHE A 146 31.67 -23.59 40.22
CA PHE A 146 31.17 -23.28 41.57
C PHE A 146 30.31 -24.42 42.12
N GLU A 147 30.80 -25.09 43.16
CA GLU A 147 30.20 -26.26 43.78
C GLU A 147 29.33 -25.85 44.99
N ASN A 148 28.07 -25.50 44.72
CA ASN A 148 27.09 -25.00 45.70
C ASN A 148 27.12 -25.70 47.07
N LEU A 149 27.15 -27.04 47.09
CA LEU A 149 27.15 -27.84 48.32
C LEU A 149 28.46 -27.69 49.12
N ASN A 150 29.60 -27.69 48.45
CA ASN A 150 30.91 -27.55 49.08
C ASN A 150 31.13 -26.11 49.56
N VAL A 151 30.62 -25.11 48.84
CA VAL A 151 30.67 -23.71 49.27
C VAL A 151 29.73 -23.43 50.45
N ILE A 152 28.47 -23.91 50.43
CA ILE A 152 27.56 -23.67 51.57
C ILE A 152 28.01 -24.40 52.83
N GLN A 153 28.66 -25.56 52.72
CA GLN A 153 29.30 -26.23 53.86
C GLN A 153 30.46 -25.39 54.42
N GLN A 154 31.36 -24.87 53.57
CA GLN A 154 32.44 -23.97 54.02
C GLN A 154 31.90 -22.69 54.68
N LEU A 155 30.83 -22.08 54.16
CA LEU A 155 30.22 -20.88 54.75
C LEU A 155 29.54 -21.16 56.11
N ARG A 156 29.06 -22.39 56.34
CA ARG A 156 28.60 -22.85 57.67
C ARG A 156 29.80 -23.04 58.61
N CYS A 157 30.79 -23.84 58.22
CA CYS A 157 31.98 -24.14 59.03
C CYS A 157 32.79 -22.88 59.39
N GLY A 158 32.89 -21.91 58.47
CA GLY A 158 33.55 -20.62 58.69
C GLY A 158 32.76 -19.59 59.51
N GLY A 159 31.54 -19.95 59.95
CA GLY A 159 30.66 -19.12 60.77
C GLY A 159 29.94 -17.97 60.03
N VAL A 160 30.09 -17.88 58.71
CA VAL A 160 29.61 -16.73 57.92
C VAL A 160 28.08 -16.64 57.91
N LEU A 161 27.39 -17.78 57.75
CA LEU A 161 25.91 -17.78 57.76
C LEU A 161 25.33 -17.43 59.14
N GLU A 162 26.03 -17.76 60.23
CA GLU A 162 25.59 -17.43 61.59
C GLU A 162 25.80 -15.94 61.91
N ALA A 163 26.91 -15.36 61.45
CA ALA A 163 27.12 -13.90 61.50
C ALA A 163 26.06 -13.14 60.67
N ILE A 164 25.69 -13.64 59.48
CA ILE A 164 24.59 -13.10 58.67
C ILE A 164 23.26 -13.22 59.42
N ARG A 165 22.95 -14.38 60.02
CA ARG A 165 21.72 -14.59 60.80
C ARG A 165 21.57 -13.59 61.94
N ILE A 166 22.66 -13.30 62.66
CA ILE A 166 22.69 -12.29 63.74
C ILE A 166 22.50 -10.87 63.16
N SER A 167 23.15 -10.54 62.04
CA SER A 167 22.97 -9.26 61.35
C SER A 167 21.53 -9.03 60.87
N CYS A 168 20.88 -10.06 60.32
CA CYS A 168 19.48 -10.03 59.89
C CYS A 168 18.47 -9.85 61.04
N ALA A 169 18.81 -10.29 62.25
CA ALA A 169 18.01 -10.04 63.46
C ALA A 169 18.11 -8.59 63.97
N GLY A 170 19.07 -7.81 63.45
CA GLY A 170 19.18 -6.36 63.67
C GLY A 170 18.48 -5.55 62.58
N TYR A 171 19.19 -4.52 62.09
CA TYR A 171 18.79 -3.69 60.95
C TYR A 171 19.81 -3.89 59.81
N PRO A 172 19.61 -4.92 58.96
CA PRO A 172 20.54 -5.25 57.88
C PRO A 172 20.45 -4.25 56.72
N THR A 173 19.26 -3.70 56.44
CA THR A 173 19.05 -2.74 55.36
C THR A 173 19.12 -1.32 55.91
N ARG A 174 20.00 -0.50 55.32
CA ARG A 174 20.29 0.88 55.74
C ARG A 174 20.37 1.74 54.49
N ARG A 175 19.55 2.79 54.41
CA ARG A 175 19.50 3.73 53.27
C ARG A 175 19.59 5.15 53.77
N THR A 176 20.27 6.04 53.06
CA THR A 176 20.20 7.49 53.36
C THR A 176 18.81 8.03 53.01
N PHE A 177 18.46 9.23 53.50
CA PHE A 177 17.12 9.77 53.30
C PHE A 177 16.86 10.09 51.82
N ASP A 178 17.81 10.74 51.13
CA ASP A 178 17.84 10.93 49.68
C ASP A 178 17.57 9.62 48.90
N GLU A 179 18.34 8.54 49.13
CA GLU A 179 18.16 7.23 48.49
C GLU A 179 16.75 6.65 48.71
N PHE A 180 16.18 6.88 49.91
CA PHE A 180 14.87 6.40 50.28
C PHE A 180 13.75 7.19 49.61
N LEU A 181 13.80 8.53 49.68
CA LEU A 181 12.85 9.44 49.05
C LEU A 181 12.84 9.27 47.53
N LEU A 182 14.02 9.14 46.93
CA LEU A 182 14.18 8.94 45.49
C LEU A 182 13.53 7.65 44.99
N ARG A 183 13.65 6.55 45.76
CA ARG A 183 13.05 5.26 45.40
C ARG A 183 11.56 5.20 45.71
N PHE A 184 11.14 5.72 46.87
CA PHE A 184 9.82 5.46 47.46
C PHE A 184 8.87 6.66 47.54
N GLY A 185 9.29 7.87 47.17
CA GLY A 185 8.41 9.05 47.16
C GLY A 185 7.17 8.90 46.26
N VAL A 186 7.21 8.03 45.26
CA VAL A 186 6.04 7.62 44.45
C VAL A 186 4.92 6.95 45.27
N LEU A 187 5.20 6.47 46.48
CA LEU A 187 4.19 5.96 47.42
C LEU A 187 3.40 7.10 48.10
N ALA A 188 3.96 8.30 48.17
CA ALA A 188 3.31 9.49 48.72
C ALA A 188 3.69 10.76 47.92
N PRO A 189 3.18 10.95 46.69
CA PRO A 189 3.55 12.10 45.85
C PRO A 189 3.35 13.46 46.53
N GLU A 190 2.28 13.60 47.34
CA GLU A 190 2.01 14.77 48.18
C GLU A 190 3.20 15.22 49.06
N VAL A 191 4.05 14.28 49.47
CA VAL A 191 5.23 14.52 50.32
C VAL A 191 6.41 15.04 49.48
N LEU A 192 6.48 14.70 48.19
CA LEU A 192 7.48 15.23 47.26
C LEU A 192 7.17 16.66 46.83
N ASP A 193 5.90 17.07 46.81
CA ASP A 193 5.51 18.42 46.39
C ASP A 193 5.86 19.48 47.46
N GLY A 194 5.66 19.17 48.74
CA GLY A 194 5.97 20.07 49.85
C GLY A 194 7.48 20.26 50.16
N ASN A 195 7.81 21.36 50.84
CA ASN A 195 9.14 21.61 51.40
C ASN A 195 9.25 21.03 52.82
N PHE A 196 9.31 19.70 52.91
CA PHE A 196 9.56 18.98 54.16
C PHE A 196 11.05 18.66 54.32
N ASP A 197 11.55 18.65 55.56
CA ASP A 197 12.85 18.06 55.89
C ASP A 197 12.89 16.56 55.49
N GLU A 198 14.04 16.08 55.02
CA GLU A 198 14.17 14.74 54.43
C GLU A 198 13.77 13.61 55.38
N LYS A 199 14.11 13.75 56.67
CA LYS A 199 13.73 12.79 57.71
C LYS A 199 12.22 12.78 57.92
N THR A 200 11.61 13.95 57.93
CA THR A 200 10.16 14.14 58.04
C THR A 200 9.43 13.56 56.82
N ALA A 201 9.95 13.80 55.61
CA ALA A 201 9.43 13.19 54.38
C ALA A 201 9.53 11.65 54.39
N CYS A 202 10.64 11.09 54.88
CA CYS A 202 10.78 9.64 55.05
C CYS A 202 9.74 9.08 56.03
N GLN A 203 9.53 9.75 57.17
CA GLN A 203 8.51 9.40 58.17
C GLN A 203 7.11 9.36 57.54
N MET A 204 6.71 10.42 56.83
CA MET A 204 5.40 10.51 56.18
C MET A 204 5.15 9.40 55.15
N ILE A 205 6.16 9.01 54.36
CA ILE A 205 6.04 7.88 53.42
C ILE A 205 5.85 6.56 54.19
N LEU A 206 6.66 6.31 55.22
CA LEU A 206 6.63 5.08 56.00
C LEU A 206 5.31 4.90 56.76
N ASP A 207 4.76 6.00 57.30
CA ASP A 207 3.49 6.01 58.01
C ASP A 207 2.29 5.89 57.06
N LYS A 208 2.34 6.50 55.86
CA LYS A 208 1.31 6.32 54.82
C LYS A 208 1.28 4.88 54.27
N VAL A 209 2.41 4.17 54.29
CA VAL A 209 2.49 2.74 53.99
C VAL A 209 2.05 1.87 55.19
N GLY A 210 2.11 2.42 56.41
CA GLY A 210 1.79 1.70 57.66
C GLY A 210 2.88 0.71 58.12
N LEU A 211 4.12 0.89 57.66
CA LEU A 211 5.23 -0.01 57.96
C LEU A 211 5.58 0.01 59.45
N LYS A 212 5.83 -1.14 60.08
CA LYS A 212 6.11 -1.22 61.53
C LYS A 212 7.54 -1.69 61.84
N GLY A 213 8.15 -1.16 62.90
CA GLY A 213 9.44 -1.65 63.41
C GLY A 213 10.69 -1.18 62.65
N TYR A 214 10.55 -0.25 61.70
CA TYR A 214 11.67 0.54 61.16
C TYR A 214 12.25 1.47 62.25
N GLN A 215 13.38 2.12 61.97
CA GLN A 215 13.93 3.22 62.77
C GLN A 215 14.50 4.33 61.88
N LEU A 216 14.39 5.60 62.30
CA LEU A 216 15.03 6.73 61.64
C LEU A 216 16.23 7.23 62.46
N GLY A 217 17.42 7.17 61.88
CA GLY A 217 18.65 7.72 62.47
C GLY A 217 18.77 9.23 62.29
N LYS A 218 20.02 9.73 62.31
CA LYS A 218 20.35 11.13 61.98
C LYS A 218 20.33 11.42 60.48
N THR A 219 20.73 10.46 59.65
CA THR A 219 20.89 10.61 58.19
C THR A 219 20.42 9.40 57.38
N LYS A 220 19.87 8.36 58.03
CA LYS A 220 19.54 7.07 57.42
C LYS A 220 18.26 6.44 57.97
N VAL A 221 17.48 5.81 57.07
CA VAL A 221 16.41 4.86 57.39
C VAL A 221 17.02 3.49 57.66
N PHE A 222 16.62 2.87 58.76
CA PHE A 222 17.02 1.52 59.17
C PHE A 222 15.81 0.59 59.07
N LEU A 223 15.93 -0.45 58.24
CA LEU A 223 14.85 -1.40 57.92
C LEU A 223 15.23 -2.83 58.34
N ARG A 224 14.23 -3.58 58.80
CA ARG A 224 14.37 -5.02 59.10
C ARG A 224 14.46 -5.83 57.81
N ALA A 225 14.87 -7.09 57.93
CA ALA A 225 14.82 -8.03 56.80
C ALA A 225 13.40 -8.09 56.20
N GLY A 226 13.31 -8.21 54.86
CA GLY A 226 12.03 -8.25 54.12
C GLY A 226 11.39 -6.89 53.82
N GLN A 227 11.53 -5.88 54.69
CA GLN A 227 10.77 -4.62 54.58
C GLN A 227 11.06 -3.78 53.32
N MET A 228 12.28 -3.88 52.77
CA MET A 228 12.62 -3.29 51.47
C MET A 228 11.76 -3.88 50.34
N ALA A 229 11.51 -5.20 50.36
CA ALA A 229 10.70 -5.88 49.36
C ALA A 229 9.19 -5.58 49.54
N GLU A 230 8.73 -5.35 50.77
CA GLU A 230 7.37 -4.88 51.05
C GLU A 230 7.13 -3.48 50.45
N LEU A 231 8.07 -2.55 50.64
CA LEU A 231 8.03 -1.22 50.02
C LEU A 231 8.11 -1.28 48.50
N ASP A 232 8.97 -2.12 47.92
CA ASP A 232 9.05 -2.32 46.47
C ASP A 232 7.77 -2.97 45.89
N ALA A 233 7.11 -3.87 46.64
CA ALA A 233 5.83 -4.45 46.23
C ALA A 233 4.71 -3.40 46.20
N ARG A 234 4.61 -2.54 47.22
CA ARG A 234 3.69 -1.39 47.22
C ARG A 234 3.99 -0.42 46.08
N ARG A 235 5.26 -0.22 45.76
CA ARG A 235 5.70 0.64 44.64
C ARG A 235 5.24 0.07 43.29
N ALA A 236 5.33 -1.25 43.10
CA ALA A 236 4.79 -1.92 41.93
C ALA A 236 3.25 -1.84 41.84
N GLU A 237 2.55 -1.96 42.98
CA GLU A 237 1.08 -1.83 43.05
C GLU A 237 0.60 -0.44 42.59
N VAL A 238 1.21 0.64 43.08
CA VAL A 238 0.88 2.03 42.69
C VAL A 238 1.13 2.26 41.19
N LEU A 239 2.29 1.83 40.68
CA LEU A 239 2.63 1.96 39.26
C LEU A 239 1.68 1.14 38.36
N GLY A 240 1.27 -0.06 38.79
CA GLY A 240 0.28 -0.89 38.10
C GLY A 240 -1.10 -0.22 38.02
N ASN A 241 -1.53 0.46 39.10
CA ASN A 241 -2.79 1.19 39.13
C ASN A 241 -2.78 2.46 38.27
N ALA A 242 -1.64 3.17 38.20
CA ALA A 242 -1.44 4.25 37.24
C ALA A 242 -1.53 3.74 35.78
N ALA A 243 -0.86 2.63 35.46
CA ALA A 243 -0.93 2.00 34.14
C ALA A 243 -2.36 1.57 33.76
N ARG A 244 -3.11 0.95 34.68
CA ARG A 244 -4.54 0.60 34.49
C ARG A 244 -5.39 1.84 34.15
N THR A 245 -5.13 2.97 34.80
CA THR A 245 -5.86 4.23 34.56
C THR A 245 -5.59 4.79 33.17
N ILE A 246 -4.32 4.79 32.73
CA ILE A 246 -3.93 5.20 31.37
C ILE A 246 -4.56 4.27 30.32
N GLN A 247 -4.48 2.95 30.54
CA GLN A 247 -5.09 1.95 29.65
C GLN A 247 -6.61 2.12 29.52
N ARG A 248 -7.32 2.39 30.63
CA ARG A 248 -8.77 2.68 30.63
C ARG A 248 -9.10 3.87 29.73
N GLN A 249 -8.36 4.97 29.85
CA GLN A 249 -8.61 6.17 29.05
C GLN A 249 -8.33 5.94 27.56
N ILE A 250 -7.23 5.24 27.22
CA ILE A 250 -6.88 4.92 25.83
C ILE A 250 -7.91 3.96 25.20
N ARG A 251 -8.33 2.91 25.91
CA ARG A 251 -9.37 1.98 25.44
C ARG A 251 -10.70 2.71 25.19
N THR A 252 -11.08 3.64 26.07
CA THR A 252 -12.29 4.46 25.92
C THR A 252 -12.20 5.40 24.71
N TYR A 253 -11.04 6.01 24.48
CA TYR A 253 -10.79 6.85 23.31
C TYR A 253 -10.88 6.07 21.99
N ILE A 254 -10.25 4.89 21.91
CA ILE A 254 -10.29 4.02 20.73
C ILE A 254 -11.74 3.58 20.44
N ALA A 255 -12.43 3.01 21.43
CA ALA A 255 -13.82 2.56 21.26
C ALA A 255 -14.76 3.70 20.84
N ARG A 256 -14.57 4.92 21.37
CA ARG A 256 -15.33 6.11 20.96
C ARG A 256 -15.02 6.54 19.53
N LYS A 257 -13.76 6.49 19.10
CA LYS A 257 -13.34 6.79 17.72
C LYS A 257 -13.98 5.80 16.73
N ASP A 258 -13.88 4.51 17.03
CA ASP A 258 -14.36 3.46 16.13
C ASP A 258 -15.89 3.46 16.03
N PHE A 259 -16.59 3.73 17.14
CA PHE A 259 -18.04 3.97 17.14
C PHE A 259 -18.44 5.19 16.27
N ILE A 260 -17.69 6.29 16.33
CA ILE A 260 -17.97 7.49 15.50
C ILE A 260 -17.79 7.17 14.01
N LEU A 261 -16.74 6.44 13.63
CA LEU A 261 -16.50 6.01 12.25
C LEU A 261 -17.61 5.07 11.76
N LEU A 262 -18.00 4.07 12.56
CA LEU A 262 -19.09 3.16 12.23
C LEU A 262 -20.44 3.91 12.07
N ARG A 263 -20.71 4.89 12.94
CA ARG A 263 -21.90 5.75 12.86
C ARG A 263 -21.89 6.62 11.59
N GLN A 264 -20.73 7.15 11.18
CA GLN A 264 -20.61 7.92 9.93
C GLN A 264 -20.88 7.04 8.71
N ALA A 265 -20.29 5.85 8.64
CA ALA A 265 -20.54 4.89 7.55
C ALA A 265 -22.03 4.47 7.49
N ALA A 266 -22.66 4.21 8.64
CA ALA A 266 -24.09 3.91 8.72
C ALA A 266 -24.97 5.07 8.21
N ILE A 267 -24.64 6.32 8.56
CA ILE A 267 -25.36 7.51 8.07
C ILE A 267 -25.22 7.66 6.55
N GLN A 268 -24.03 7.44 5.99
CA GLN A 268 -23.79 7.45 4.54
C GLN A 268 -24.59 6.35 3.81
N LEU A 269 -24.58 5.13 4.33
CA LEU A 269 -25.37 4.03 3.76
C LEU A 269 -26.87 4.33 3.79
N GLN A 270 -27.37 4.90 4.90
CA GLN A 270 -28.77 5.32 5.00
C GLN A 270 -29.14 6.47 4.05
N SER A 271 -28.25 7.45 3.80
CA SER A 271 -28.53 8.53 2.85
C SER A 271 -28.57 7.99 1.40
N CYS A 272 -27.64 7.11 1.04
CA CYS A 272 -27.66 6.41 -0.25
C CYS A 272 -28.94 5.60 -0.43
N TRP A 273 -29.40 4.89 0.60
CA TRP A 273 -30.63 4.09 0.50
C TRP A 273 -31.91 4.93 0.42
N ARG A 274 -31.97 6.08 1.11
CA ARG A 274 -33.06 7.07 0.92
C ARG A 274 -33.08 7.62 -0.51
N ALA A 275 -31.91 7.95 -1.07
CA ALA A 275 -31.79 8.42 -2.45
C ALA A 275 -32.25 7.35 -3.47
N ILE A 276 -31.78 6.10 -3.34
CA ILE A 276 -32.20 4.99 -4.22
C ILE A 276 -33.72 4.75 -4.14
N SER A 277 -34.29 4.86 -2.94
CA SER A 277 -35.75 4.72 -2.73
C SER A 277 -36.54 5.82 -3.44
N ALA A 278 -36.08 7.07 -3.35
CA ALA A 278 -36.67 8.20 -4.07
C ALA A 278 -36.52 8.06 -5.60
N CYS A 279 -35.36 7.60 -6.09
CA CYS A 279 -35.15 7.35 -7.52
C CYS A 279 -36.10 6.27 -8.06
N LYS A 280 -36.34 5.18 -7.31
CA LYS A 280 -37.30 4.12 -7.70
C LYS A 280 -38.73 4.66 -7.78
N LEU A 281 -39.16 5.46 -6.79
CA LEU A 281 -40.48 6.08 -6.79
C LEU A 281 -40.65 7.04 -7.97
N TYR A 282 -39.65 7.89 -8.24
CA TYR A 282 -39.66 8.79 -9.40
C TYR A 282 -39.70 8.02 -10.73
N GLU A 283 -38.95 6.91 -10.85
CA GLU A 283 -38.99 6.08 -12.07
C GLU A 283 -40.37 5.43 -12.28
N GLN A 284 -41.03 4.97 -11.22
CA GLN A 284 -42.40 4.48 -11.30
C GLN A 284 -43.36 5.57 -11.79
N LEU A 285 -43.36 6.75 -11.17
CA LEU A 285 -44.21 7.88 -11.58
C LEU A 285 -43.94 8.29 -13.05
N ARG A 286 -42.68 8.25 -13.49
CA ARG A 286 -42.31 8.55 -14.89
C ARG A 286 -42.80 7.48 -15.87
N ARG A 287 -42.87 6.21 -15.47
CA ARG A 287 -43.46 5.12 -16.28
C ARG A 287 -44.98 5.25 -16.35
N GLU A 288 -45.62 5.64 -15.25
CA GLU A 288 -47.08 5.87 -15.18
C GLU A 288 -47.52 7.04 -16.07
N ASP A 289 -46.87 8.22 -15.99
CA ASP A 289 -47.15 9.34 -16.90
C ASP A 289 -46.90 8.98 -18.37
N ALA A 290 -45.79 8.29 -18.68
CA ALA A 290 -45.50 7.83 -20.03
C ALA A 290 -46.59 6.89 -20.58
N ALA A 291 -47.08 5.95 -19.76
CA ALA A 291 -48.18 5.06 -20.12
C ALA A 291 -49.49 5.83 -20.37
N ILE A 292 -49.84 6.77 -19.47
CA ILE A 292 -51.02 7.65 -19.62
C ILE A 292 -50.92 8.48 -20.91
N LYS A 293 -49.74 9.02 -21.22
CA LYS A 293 -49.47 9.83 -22.42
C LYS A 293 -49.61 9.03 -23.72
N ILE A 294 -49.11 7.78 -23.74
CA ILE A 294 -49.29 6.84 -24.85
C ILE A 294 -50.79 6.50 -25.02
N GLN A 295 -51.47 6.12 -23.94
CA GLN A 295 -52.91 5.78 -23.97
C GLN A 295 -53.77 6.96 -24.44
N LYS A 296 -53.50 8.18 -23.96
CA LYS A 296 -54.17 9.42 -24.38
C LYS A 296 -54.02 9.65 -25.88
N ASN A 297 -52.80 9.58 -26.40
CA ASN A 297 -52.52 9.81 -27.81
C ASN A 297 -53.17 8.74 -28.70
N PHE A 298 -53.11 7.47 -28.30
CA PHE A 298 -53.73 6.36 -29.04
C PHE A 298 -55.26 6.45 -29.08
N ARG A 299 -55.91 6.77 -27.95
CA ARG A 299 -57.36 7.01 -27.88
C ARG A 299 -57.78 8.19 -28.78
N CYS A 300 -57.01 9.29 -28.75
CA CYS A 300 -57.25 10.46 -29.58
C CYS A 300 -57.11 10.15 -31.08
N TYR A 301 -56.04 9.44 -31.48
CA TYR A 301 -55.83 8.98 -32.86
C TYR A 301 -57.00 8.11 -33.35
N THR A 302 -57.38 7.09 -32.58
CA THR A 302 -58.46 6.16 -32.94
C THR A 302 -59.79 6.87 -33.12
N ALA A 303 -60.15 7.79 -32.22
CA ALA A 303 -61.35 8.62 -32.34
C ALA A 303 -61.31 9.53 -33.58
N ARG A 304 -60.16 10.15 -33.87
CA ARG A 304 -59.99 11.04 -35.03
C ARG A 304 -60.07 10.30 -36.37
N VAL A 305 -59.51 9.10 -36.47
CA VAL A 305 -59.61 8.22 -37.65
C VAL A 305 -61.06 7.79 -37.87
N SER A 306 -61.76 7.36 -36.81
CA SER A 306 -63.18 7.00 -36.88
C SER A 306 -64.04 8.17 -37.37
N TYR A 307 -63.87 9.36 -36.79
CA TYR A 307 -64.61 10.56 -37.19
C TYR A 307 -64.33 10.96 -38.65
N SER A 308 -63.05 10.99 -39.06
CA SER A 308 -62.67 11.38 -40.43
C SER A 308 -63.20 10.39 -41.48
N THR A 309 -63.24 9.10 -41.14
CA THR A 309 -63.81 8.05 -42.03
C THR A 309 -65.33 8.22 -42.19
N LEU A 310 -66.04 8.52 -41.10
CA LEU A 310 -67.47 8.82 -41.12
C LEU A 310 -67.78 10.11 -41.89
N GLN A 311 -66.96 11.16 -41.68
CA GLN A 311 -67.07 12.44 -42.38
C GLN A 311 -66.87 12.28 -43.89
N ALA A 312 -65.83 11.55 -44.33
CA ALA A 312 -65.59 11.26 -45.74
C ALA A 312 -66.76 10.48 -46.36
N SER A 313 -67.26 9.46 -45.66
CA SER A 313 -68.43 8.67 -46.11
C SER A 313 -69.68 9.55 -46.28
N ALA A 314 -69.95 10.45 -45.32
CA ALA A 314 -71.06 11.38 -45.40
C ALA A 314 -70.92 12.37 -46.58
N ILE A 315 -69.71 12.86 -46.86
CA ILE A 315 -69.44 13.75 -48.01
C ILE A 315 -69.68 13.02 -49.35
N VAL A 316 -69.28 11.75 -49.47
CA VAL A 316 -69.55 10.93 -50.68
C VAL A 316 -71.06 10.75 -50.89
N VAL A 317 -71.82 10.46 -49.84
CA VAL A 317 -73.30 10.36 -49.93
C VAL A 317 -73.92 11.71 -50.30
N GLN A 318 -73.52 12.80 -49.65
CA GLN A 318 -74.06 14.14 -49.93
C GLN A 318 -73.76 14.63 -51.36
N THR A 319 -72.55 14.37 -51.88
CA THR A 319 -72.19 14.73 -53.26
C THR A 319 -72.95 13.89 -54.28
N GLY A 320 -73.14 12.59 -54.03
CA GLY A 320 -74.02 11.72 -54.83
C GLY A 320 -75.47 12.21 -54.88
N LEU A 321 -76.04 12.58 -53.73
CA LEU A 321 -77.41 13.13 -53.64
C LEU A 321 -77.54 14.46 -54.38
N ARG A 322 -76.61 15.42 -54.18
CA ARG A 322 -76.59 16.69 -54.91
C ARG A 322 -76.54 16.50 -56.43
N ALA A 323 -75.70 15.56 -56.90
CA ALA A 323 -75.63 15.20 -58.32
C ALA A 323 -76.92 14.54 -58.84
N MET A 324 -77.60 13.74 -58.02
CA MET A 324 -78.89 13.13 -58.38
C MET A 324 -79.99 14.19 -58.56
N THR A 325 -80.10 15.15 -57.63
CA THR A 325 -81.06 16.26 -57.73
C THR A 325 -80.81 17.10 -58.97
N ALA A 326 -79.56 17.50 -59.23
CA ALA A 326 -79.20 18.27 -60.43
C ALA A 326 -79.50 17.52 -61.75
N ARG A 327 -79.29 16.20 -61.79
CA ARG A 327 -79.66 15.35 -62.93
C ARG A 327 -81.18 15.24 -63.10
N SER A 328 -81.96 15.26 -62.02
CA SER A 328 -83.43 15.30 -62.11
C SER A 328 -83.95 16.61 -62.67
N GLU A 329 -83.48 17.74 -62.12
CA GLU A 329 -83.78 19.09 -62.60
C GLU A 329 -83.48 19.24 -64.10
N PHE A 330 -82.31 18.75 -64.55
CA PHE A 330 -81.94 18.76 -65.96
C PHE A 330 -82.88 17.89 -66.84
N ARG A 331 -83.28 16.71 -66.38
CA ARG A 331 -84.23 15.84 -67.11
C ARG A 331 -85.59 16.51 -67.26
N PHE A 332 -86.10 17.14 -66.21
CA PHE A 332 -87.36 17.90 -66.26
C PHE A 332 -87.27 19.04 -67.28
N ARG A 333 -86.24 19.90 -67.21
CA ARG A 333 -86.00 20.97 -68.19
C ARG A 333 -85.88 20.45 -69.64
N LYS A 334 -85.27 19.28 -69.84
CA LYS A 334 -85.19 18.62 -71.17
C LYS A 334 -86.57 18.18 -71.68
N GLN A 335 -87.41 17.62 -70.81
CA GLN A 335 -88.80 17.24 -71.13
C GLN A 335 -89.65 18.48 -71.48
N THR A 336 -89.60 19.54 -70.68
CA THR A 336 -90.32 20.81 -70.95
C THR A 336 -89.89 21.41 -72.29
N LYS A 337 -88.57 21.44 -72.59
CA LYS A 337 -88.05 21.94 -73.87
C LYS A 337 -88.48 21.09 -75.07
N ALA A 338 -88.68 19.78 -74.90
CA ALA A 338 -89.26 18.91 -75.92
C ALA A 338 -90.77 19.19 -76.13
N ALA A 339 -91.54 19.33 -75.05
CA ALA A 339 -92.95 19.66 -75.11
C ALA A 339 -93.21 21.01 -75.82
N ILE A 340 -92.40 22.04 -75.53
CA ILE A 340 -92.46 23.35 -76.20
C ILE A 340 -92.23 23.21 -77.72
N LYS A 341 -91.26 22.39 -78.15
CA LYS A 341 -91.02 22.13 -79.59
C LYS A 341 -92.24 21.49 -80.27
N ILE A 342 -92.86 20.49 -79.62
CA ILE A 342 -94.05 19.80 -80.16
C ILE A 342 -95.23 20.78 -80.25
N GLN A 343 -95.48 21.57 -79.21
CA GLN A 343 -96.53 22.59 -79.17
C GLN A 343 -96.33 23.67 -80.25
N ALA A 344 -95.09 24.13 -80.47
CA ALA A 344 -94.78 25.10 -81.52
C ALA A 344 -95.05 24.54 -82.93
N HIS A 345 -94.67 23.27 -83.19
CA HIS A 345 -94.93 22.61 -84.47
C HIS A 345 -96.44 22.42 -84.73
N LEU A 346 -97.22 22.02 -83.71
CA LEU A 346 -98.68 21.91 -83.82
C LEU A 346 -99.37 23.25 -84.08
N ARG A 347 -98.92 24.35 -83.44
CA ARG A 347 -99.43 25.71 -83.71
C ARG A 347 -99.17 26.11 -85.16
N CYS A 348 -97.93 25.94 -85.64
CA CYS A 348 -97.56 26.19 -87.03
C CYS A 348 -98.43 25.39 -88.03
N HIS A 349 -98.63 24.09 -87.78
CA HIS A 349 -99.46 23.25 -88.64
C HIS A 349 -100.94 23.67 -88.66
N ARG A 350 -101.50 24.08 -87.51
CA ARG A 350 -102.88 24.61 -87.41
C ARG A 350 -103.07 25.83 -88.32
N ASP A 351 -102.13 26.78 -88.26
CA ASP A 351 -102.26 28.06 -88.93
C ASP A 351 -101.96 27.92 -90.45
N TYR A 352 -101.02 27.05 -90.83
CA TYR A 352 -100.83 26.62 -92.22
C TYR A 352 -102.06 25.91 -92.79
N SER A 353 -102.72 25.04 -92.01
CA SER A 353 -103.97 24.36 -92.40
C SER A 353 -105.15 25.33 -92.57
N TYR A 354 -105.19 26.42 -91.81
CA TYR A 354 -106.15 27.51 -92.01
C TYR A 354 -105.87 28.27 -93.31
N TYR A 355 -104.62 28.68 -93.55
CA TYR A 355 -104.20 29.35 -94.80
C TYR A 355 -104.52 28.50 -96.05
N ARG A 356 -104.19 27.20 -96.04
CA ARG A 356 -104.51 26.26 -97.13
C ARG A 356 -106.02 26.17 -97.41
N ARG A 357 -106.88 26.27 -96.39
CA ARG A 357 -108.34 26.29 -96.56
C ARG A 357 -108.84 27.62 -97.13
N LEU A 358 -108.32 28.74 -96.64
CA LEU A 358 -108.65 30.07 -97.15
C LEU A 358 -108.26 30.23 -98.63
N GLN A 359 -107.07 29.73 -99.00
CA GLN A 359 -106.60 29.70 -100.40
C GLN A 359 -107.55 28.88 -101.31
N LYS A 360 -107.97 27.68 -100.88
CA LYS A 360 -108.95 26.86 -101.63
C LYS A 360 -110.29 27.58 -101.77
N ALA A 361 -110.80 28.21 -100.71
CA ALA A 361 -112.06 28.95 -100.75
C ALA A 361 -111.99 30.15 -101.72
N ALA A 362 -110.89 30.91 -101.69
CA ALA A 362 -110.67 32.03 -102.62
C ALA A 362 -110.66 31.57 -104.09
N ILE A 363 -109.97 30.46 -104.41
CA ILE A 363 -109.93 29.89 -105.77
C ILE A 363 -111.32 29.46 -106.23
N VAL A 364 -112.11 28.79 -105.38
CA VAL A 364 -113.48 28.37 -105.71
C VAL A 364 -114.38 29.59 -106.00
N THR A 365 -114.32 30.62 -105.17
CA THR A 365 -115.08 31.87 -105.37
C THR A 365 -114.68 32.60 -106.65
N GLN A 366 -113.37 32.70 -106.94
CA GLN A 366 -112.86 33.28 -108.19
C GLN A 366 -113.33 32.50 -109.43
N CYS A 367 -113.34 31.17 -109.38
CA CYS A 367 -113.86 30.34 -110.47
C CYS A 367 -115.38 30.49 -110.63
N GLY A 368 -116.13 30.58 -109.53
CA GLY A 368 -117.56 30.89 -109.55
C GLY A 368 -117.87 32.26 -110.18
N TRP A 369 -117.07 33.28 -109.86
CA TRP A 369 -117.19 34.61 -110.45
C TRP A 369 -116.93 34.62 -111.96
N ARG A 370 -115.81 34.01 -112.41
CA ARG A 370 -115.50 33.84 -113.84
C ARG A 370 -116.64 33.14 -114.60
N ARG A 371 -117.23 32.10 -114.01
CA ARG A 371 -118.39 31.37 -114.58
C ARG A 371 -119.66 32.23 -114.64
N ARG A 372 -119.82 33.23 -113.77
CA ARG A 372 -120.94 34.19 -113.77
C ARG A 372 -120.79 35.25 -114.85
N VAL A 373 -119.57 35.71 -115.13
CA VAL A 373 -119.25 36.67 -116.21
C VAL A 373 -119.55 36.05 -117.58
N ALA A 374 -118.99 34.88 -117.89
CA ALA A 374 -119.22 34.18 -119.17
C ALA A 374 -120.71 33.87 -119.44
N ARG A 375 -121.51 33.63 -118.37
CA ARG A 375 -122.97 33.45 -118.47
C ARG A 375 -123.75 34.74 -118.73
N LYS A 376 -123.14 35.93 -118.57
CA LYS A 376 -123.73 37.23 -118.93
C LYS A 376 -123.51 37.51 -120.43
N GLU A 377 -122.29 37.33 -120.92
CA GLU A 377 -121.93 37.50 -122.34
C GLU A 377 -122.76 36.58 -123.25
N LEU A 378 -122.91 35.30 -122.87
CA LEU A 378 -123.74 34.32 -123.58
C LEU A 378 -125.23 34.73 -123.70
N ARG A 379 -125.73 35.60 -122.79
CA ARG A 379 -127.11 36.14 -122.90
C ARG A 379 -127.17 37.30 -123.88
N GLN A 380 -126.18 38.19 -123.88
CA GLN A 380 -126.12 39.31 -124.83
C GLN A 380 -126.00 38.80 -126.28
N LEU A 381 -125.13 37.82 -126.52
CA LEU A 381 -124.97 37.17 -127.83
C LEU A 381 -126.25 36.43 -128.31
N LYS A 382 -127.12 35.98 -127.39
CA LYS A 382 -128.41 35.36 -127.74
C LYS A 382 -129.55 36.35 -127.99
N MET A 383 -129.44 37.60 -127.56
CA MET A 383 -130.40 38.66 -127.90
C MET A 383 -130.16 39.17 -129.33
N ALA A 384 -128.89 39.46 -129.67
CA ALA A 384 -128.49 39.96 -131.00
C ALA A 384 -128.77 38.97 -132.16
N ALA A 385 -129.06 37.71 -131.87
CA ALA A 385 -129.33 36.66 -132.85
C ALA A 385 -130.82 36.51 -133.25
N ARG A 386 -131.70 37.44 -132.84
CA ARG A 386 -133.16 37.37 -133.12
C ARG A 386 -133.70 38.42 -134.09
N GLU A 387 -132.98 39.52 -134.33
CA GLU A 387 -133.48 40.63 -135.15
C GLU A 387 -133.09 40.53 -136.64
N THR A 388 -132.20 39.59 -136.99
CA THR A 388 -131.65 39.43 -138.36
C THR A 388 -132.44 38.48 -139.28
N GLY A 389 -133.63 38.01 -138.85
CA GLY A 389 -134.44 37.05 -139.63
C GLY A 389 -135.29 37.69 -140.74
N ALA A 390 -136.13 38.66 -140.37
CA ALA A 390 -137.17 39.20 -141.27
C ALA A 390 -136.62 39.98 -142.48
N LEU A 391 -135.40 40.54 -142.38
CA LEU A 391 -134.75 41.26 -143.47
C LEU A 391 -134.29 40.36 -144.64
N LYS A 392 -134.42 39.03 -144.53
CA LYS A 392 -133.98 38.09 -145.57
C LYS A 392 -135.07 37.72 -146.58
N GLU A 393 -136.36 37.74 -146.19
CA GLU A 393 -137.47 37.40 -147.10
C GLU A 393 -137.79 38.53 -148.08
N ALA A 394 -137.50 39.78 -147.74
CA ALA A 394 -137.75 40.95 -148.59
C ALA A 394 -136.82 41.06 -149.81
N LYS A 395 -135.72 40.29 -149.86
CA LYS A 395 -134.71 40.37 -150.92
C LYS A 395 -135.02 39.44 -152.10
N ASP A 396 -135.31 38.17 -151.81
CA ASP A 396 -135.17 37.05 -152.75
C ASP A 396 -136.23 36.94 -153.87
N LYS A 397 -137.19 37.88 -153.99
CA LYS A 397 -138.18 37.89 -155.09
C LYS A 397 -138.54 39.26 -155.68
N LEU A 398 -137.84 40.35 -155.32
CA LEU A 398 -137.85 41.55 -156.17
C LEU A 398 -137.21 41.25 -157.54
N GLU A 399 -136.25 40.32 -157.56
CA GLU A 399 -135.58 39.77 -158.75
C GLU A 399 -136.59 39.27 -159.81
N LYS A 400 -137.70 38.63 -159.38
CA LYS A 400 -138.76 38.17 -160.29
C LYS A 400 -139.59 39.28 -160.96
N LYS A 401 -139.39 40.56 -160.62
CA LYS A 401 -140.00 41.70 -161.34
C LYS A 401 -139.06 42.37 -162.36
N VAL A 402 -137.78 41.99 -162.39
CA VAL A 402 -136.79 42.60 -163.28
C VAL A 402 -136.72 41.87 -164.63
N GLU A 403 -136.90 40.54 -164.64
CA GLU A 403 -136.68 39.71 -165.84
C GLU A 403 -137.73 39.92 -166.94
N GLU A 404 -139.02 40.10 -166.62
CA GLU A 404 -140.09 40.21 -167.65
C GLU A 404 -140.35 41.65 -168.13
N LEU A 405 -140.04 42.68 -167.31
CA LEU A 405 -139.96 44.07 -167.78
C LEU A 405 -138.76 44.33 -168.72
N THR A 406 -138.02 43.28 -169.10
CA THR A 406 -137.06 43.28 -170.22
C THR A 406 -137.74 42.98 -171.58
N TRP A 407 -139.05 42.68 -171.60
CA TRP A 407 -139.89 42.50 -172.80
C TRP A 407 -141.14 43.40 -172.69
N ARG A 408 -141.17 44.71 -172.99
CA ARG A 408 -140.21 45.71 -173.50
C ARG A 408 -139.67 45.54 -174.93
N LEU A 409 -139.41 46.69 -175.56
CA LEU A 409 -138.40 46.92 -176.60
C LEU A 409 -138.47 46.16 -177.94
N GLN A 410 -139.41 45.23 -178.16
CA GLN A 410 -139.55 44.53 -179.46
C GLN A 410 -140.82 44.85 -180.27
N PHE A 411 -141.97 45.16 -179.65
CA PHE A 411 -143.14 45.70 -180.38
C PHE A 411 -143.29 47.22 -180.28
N GLU A 412 -142.40 47.88 -179.54
CA GLU A 412 -142.06 49.31 -179.68
C GLU A 412 -141.29 49.55 -180.99
N LYS A 413 -141.83 49.03 -182.10
CA LYS A 413 -141.11 48.84 -183.37
C LYS A 413 -142.02 48.76 -184.60
N ARG A 414 -143.09 49.57 -184.61
CA ARG A 414 -143.67 50.27 -185.78
C ARG A 414 -144.98 51.00 -185.42
N LEU A 415 -145.26 52.25 -185.77
CA LEU A 415 -144.45 53.49 -185.87
C LEU A 415 -143.15 53.50 -186.69
N ARG A 416 -143.10 52.67 -187.74
CA ARG A 416 -142.27 52.79 -188.96
C ARG A 416 -143.04 52.25 -190.18
N THR A 417 -144.33 52.57 -190.08
CA THR A 417 -145.42 52.74 -191.07
C THR A 417 -146.47 53.53 -190.25
N GLU A 418 -146.41 54.87 -190.11
CA GLU A 418 -145.88 55.86 -191.09
C GLU A 418 -146.72 55.70 -192.39
N LEU A 419 -147.27 56.73 -193.05
CA LEU A 419 -146.90 58.14 -193.20
C LEU A 419 -145.62 58.35 -194.04
N GLU A 420 -144.52 57.66 -193.76
CA GLU A 420 -143.63 57.08 -194.80
C GLU A 420 -144.28 55.77 -195.30
N GLU A 421 -144.69 55.62 -196.55
CA GLU A 421 -145.31 56.67 -197.35
C GLU A 421 -146.83 56.46 -197.37
N THR A 422 -147.57 57.45 -197.86
CA THR A 422 -149.04 57.60 -197.82
C THR A 422 -149.64 57.74 -196.40
N LYS A 423 -150.03 58.94 -195.94
CA LYS A 423 -150.13 60.24 -196.65
C LYS A 423 -148.79 60.92 -197.01
N ALA A 424 -147.67 60.20 -196.90
CA ALA A 424 -146.43 60.30 -197.69
C ALA A 424 -145.39 61.34 -197.27
N GLN A 425 -145.70 62.10 -196.25
CA GLN A 425 -145.24 63.46 -196.14
C GLN A 425 -144.92 63.76 -194.66
N GLU A 426 -144.12 64.76 -194.35
CA GLU A 426 -144.65 66.14 -194.35
C GLU A 426 -146.08 66.13 -193.74
N ILE A 427 -146.32 66.66 -192.57
CA ILE A 427 -145.74 67.87 -191.99
C ILE A 427 -145.52 67.57 -190.50
N ALA A 428 -144.32 67.24 -189.99
CA ALA A 428 -142.97 67.28 -190.58
C ALA A 428 -142.59 68.61 -191.22
N LYS A 429 -143.02 69.68 -190.53
CA LYS A 429 -142.26 70.92 -190.33
C LYS A 429 -142.18 71.21 -188.81
N LEU A 430 -142.21 70.12 -188.03
CA LEU A 430 -142.50 70.04 -186.58
C LEU A 430 -141.90 68.75 -185.95
N GLN A 431 -140.59 68.51 -186.10
CA GLN A 431 -139.86 67.44 -185.39
C GLN A 431 -138.53 67.98 -184.87
N GLU A 432 -138.51 68.49 -183.63
CA GLU A 432 -137.33 68.88 -182.84
C GLU A 432 -137.76 68.93 -181.35
N ALA A 433 -136.92 68.73 -180.32
CA ALA A 433 -135.48 68.46 -180.26
C ALA A 433 -135.14 67.65 -178.97
N LEU A 434 -134.87 66.33 -179.05
CA LEU A 434 -134.90 65.45 -177.86
C LEU A 434 -133.92 64.24 -177.94
N HIS A 435 -132.69 64.32 -177.36
CA HIS A 435 -131.89 63.16 -176.84
C HIS A 435 -130.54 63.52 -176.14
N SER A 436 -129.99 62.58 -175.34
CA SER A 436 -128.55 62.14 -175.26
C SER A 436 -127.60 62.54 -174.07
N LEU A 437 -126.88 61.52 -173.54
CA LEU A 437 -125.40 61.41 -173.22
C LEU A 437 -124.73 62.32 -172.11
N GLN A 438 -123.60 62.01 -171.39
CA GLN A 438 -122.61 60.87 -171.31
C GLN A 438 -121.61 60.89 -170.06
N ILE A 439 -121.23 59.73 -169.44
CA ILE A 439 -120.00 59.33 -168.59
C ILE A 439 -119.59 60.14 -167.28
N GLN A 440 -118.51 59.94 -166.43
CA GLN A 440 -117.30 59.02 -166.29
C GLN A 440 -116.57 59.06 -164.86
N VAL A 441 -115.87 57.97 -164.38
CA VAL A 441 -114.62 57.83 -163.48
C VAL A 441 -114.58 58.41 -162.01
N GLU A 442 -113.92 57.93 -160.90
CA GLU A 442 -112.91 56.87 -160.43
C GLU A 442 -111.45 57.39 -160.08
N ASP A 443 -110.58 56.96 -159.12
CA ASP A 443 -110.52 56.21 -157.80
C ASP A 443 -109.11 56.42 -157.06
N ALA A 444 -108.87 55.90 -155.81
CA ALA A 444 -107.60 55.28 -155.24
C ALA A 444 -106.88 55.74 -153.89
N ASN A 445 -106.73 54.80 -152.90
CA ASN A 445 -105.56 54.28 -152.10
C ASN A 445 -104.58 55.00 -151.05
N ALA A 446 -104.58 54.53 -149.76
CA ALA A 446 -103.54 53.73 -148.96
C ALA A 446 -102.21 54.20 -148.16
N ARG A 447 -102.12 53.85 -146.83
CA ARG A 447 -101.03 53.14 -146.00
C ARG A 447 -99.77 53.75 -145.22
N VAL A 448 -99.24 52.92 -144.25
CA VAL A 448 -97.83 52.63 -143.70
C VAL A 448 -97.32 53.15 -142.29
N ILE A 449 -96.36 52.39 -141.65
CA ILE A 449 -95.39 52.64 -140.49
C ILE A 449 -95.80 52.08 -139.07
N LYS A 450 -95.01 51.48 -138.12
CA LYS A 450 -93.57 51.06 -137.81
C LYS A 450 -92.76 51.84 -136.71
N GLU A 451 -91.82 51.32 -135.88
CA GLU A 451 -91.55 49.99 -135.20
C GLU A 451 -90.32 49.98 -134.20
N ARG A 452 -90.32 49.10 -133.15
CA ARG A 452 -89.19 48.32 -132.48
C ARG A 452 -88.12 48.93 -131.51
N GLU A 453 -87.82 48.30 -130.33
CA GLU A 453 -86.89 47.17 -129.91
C GLU A 453 -85.37 47.54 -129.84
N ALA A 454 -84.43 46.94 -129.06
CA ALA A 454 -84.31 45.61 -128.39
C ALA A 454 -83.62 45.61 -126.97
N ALA A 455 -82.66 44.70 -126.64
CA ALA A 455 -82.17 44.41 -125.25
C ALA A 455 -80.79 43.66 -125.12
N ARG A 456 -80.28 43.52 -123.85
CA ARG A 456 -79.31 42.52 -123.27
C ARG A 456 -77.76 42.67 -123.38
N LYS A 457 -77.09 42.18 -122.31
CA LYS A 457 -75.75 41.50 -122.14
C LYS A 457 -74.46 42.30 -121.76
N ALA A 458 -73.88 41.87 -120.62
CA ALA A 458 -72.47 41.46 -120.36
C ALA A 458 -71.30 42.47 -120.15
N ILE A 459 -70.38 42.09 -119.23
CA ILE A 459 -68.98 42.53 -118.97
C ILE A 459 -68.78 43.83 -118.13
N GLU A 460 -67.58 43.91 -117.50
CA GLU A 460 -66.98 44.86 -116.52
C GLU A 460 -67.12 44.40 -115.04
N GLU A 461 -66.13 43.84 -114.32
CA GLU A 461 -64.68 44.11 -114.04
C GLU A 461 -64.46 44.78 -112.66
N ALA A 462 -63.48 44.43 -111.81
CA ALA A 462 -62.28 43.56 -111.96
C ALA A 462 -61.95 42.68 -110.69
N PRO A 463 -61.14 41.60 -110.82
CA PRO A 463 -60.59 40.73 -109.74
C PRO A 463 -59.01 40.85 -109.67
N PRO A 464 -58.13 39.87 -109.30
CA PRO A 464 -58.25 38.55 -108.63
C PRO A 464 -57.17 38.18 -107.54
N VAL A 465 -57.39 37.01 -106.89
CA VAL A 465 -56.48 35.96 -106.30
C VAL A 465 -54.93 36.15 -106.23
N ILE A 466 -54.33 35.78 -105.07
CA ILE A 466 -52.89 35.44 -104.89
C ILE A 466 -52.70 34.14 -104.04
N LYS A 467 -51.48 33.77 -103.58
CA LYS A 467 -51.05 32.35 -103.39
C LYS A 467 -49.94 32.07 -102.32
N GLU A 468 -49.96 30.86 -101.73
CA GLU A 468 -48.83 29.99 -101.22
C GLU A 468 -47.80 30.41 -100.11
N THR A 469 -47.58 29.47 -99.15
CA THR A 469 -46.35 28.94 -98.44
C THR A 469 -44.93 29.58 -98.56
N PRO A 470 -43.89 29.21 -97.74
CA PRO A 470 -43.75 28.66 -96.34
C PRO A 470 -42.53 29.25 -95.51
N VAL A 471 -41.90 28.46 -94.60
CA VAL A 471 -40.53 28.56 -93.96
C VAL A 471 -40.45 28.94 -92.43
N MET A 472 -39.33 28.54 -91.78
CA MET A 472 -39.05 28.40 -90.33
C MET A 472 -38.13 29.51 -89.71
N VAL A 473 -38.02 29.59 -88.37
CA VAL A 473 -36.80 29.34 -87.53
C VAL A 473 -37.01 29.76 -86.03
N GLN A 474 -36.12 29.29 -85.15
CA GLN A 474 -35.97 29.49 -83.68
C GLN A 474 -35.92 31.00 -83.25
N ASP A 475 -35.94 31.42 -81.97
CA ASP A 475 -35.24 30.87 -80.79
C ASP A 475 -35.69 31.49 -79.44
N THR A 476 -35.74 30.71 -78.34
CA THR A 476 -35.98 31.19 -76.96
C THR A 476 -35.28 30.36 -75.86
N ALA A 477 -34.19 29.64 -76.17
CA ALA A 477 -33.51 28.72 -75.25
C ALA A 477 -32.66 29.40 -74.11
N LYS A 478 -33.15 30.49 -73.49
CA LYS A 478 -32.40 31.29 -72.49
C LYS A 478 -33.14 31.70 -71.21
N ILE A 479 -34.45 31.46 -71.10
CA ILE A 479 -35.24 31.95 -69.94
C ILE A 479 -35.34 30.90 -68.81
N GLU A 480 -35.40 29.60 -69.14
CA GLU A 480 -35.58 28.53 -68.14
C GLU A 480 -34.30 28.14 -67.38
N ALA A 481 -33.12 28.50 -67.90
CA ALA A 481 -31.84 28.21 -67.24
C ALA A 481 -31.58 29.11 -66.01
N LEU A 482 -31.87 30.41 -66.14
CA LEU A 482 -31.55 31.42 -65.11
C LEU A 482 -32.50 31.37 -63.90
N THR A 483 -33.71 30.84 -64.05
CA THR A 483 -34.65 30.65 -62.92
C THR A 483 -34.23 29.50 -62.02
N ALA A 484 -33.76 28.37 -62.59
CA ALA A 484 -33.29 27.23 -61.82
C ALA A 484 -32.04 27.54 -60.99
N GLU A 485 -31.09 28.31 -61.55
CA GLU A 485 -29.85 28.70 -60.89
C GLU A 485 -30.11 29.60 -59.65
N VAL A 486 -31.09 30.50 -59.75
CA VAL A 486 -31.52 31.39 -58.65
C VAL A 486 -32.21 30.63 -57.51
N GLU A 487 -32.94 29.54 -57.78
CA GLU A 487 -33.50 28.70 -56.70
C GLU A 487 -32.43 27.81 -56.04
N SER A 488 -31.49 27.26 -56.82
CA SER A 488 -30.34 26.52 -56.31
C SER A 488 -29.50 27.37 -55.34
N LEU A 489 -29.15 28.60 -55.73
CA LEU A 489 -28.38 29.52 -54.89
C LEU A 489 -29.13 29.91 -53.59
N LYS A 490 -30.46 30.04 -53.63
CA LYS A 490 -31.28 30.27 -52.42
C LYS A 490 -31.29 29.07 -51.48
N ALA A 491 -31.34 27.85 -52.01
CA ALA A 491 -31.28 26.62 -51.21
C ALA A 491 -29.92 26.48 -50.49
N MET A 492 -28.82 26.71 -51.20
CA MET A 492 -27.47 26.70 -50.61
C MET A 492 -27.30 27.79 -49.54
N LEU A 493 -27.75 29.03 -49.80
CA LEU A 493 -27.69 30.13 -48.82
C LEU A 493 -28.48 29.83 -47.53
N LEU A 494 -29.59 29.09 -47.63
CA LEU A 494 -30.40 28.70 -46.47
C LEU A 494 -29.78 27.55 -45.69
N SER A 495 -29.17 26.58 -46.38
CA SER A 495 -28.38 25.51 -45.76
C SER A 495 -27.14 26.04 -45.03
N GLU A 496 -26.38 26.95 -45.65
CA GLU A 496 -25.17 27.52 -45.02
C GLU A 496 -25.52 28.40 -43.81
N LYS A 497 -26.65 29.14 -43.85
CA LYS A 497 -27.16 29.86 -42.67
C LYS A 497 -27.57 28.94 -41.53
N GLN A 498 -28.13 27.76 -41.81
CA GLN A 498 -28.41 26.77 -40.76
C GLN A 498 -27.12 26.20 -40.17
N ALA A 499 -26.15 25.83 -41.01
CA ALA A 499 -24.84 25.38 -40.54
C ALA A 499 -24.10 26.45 -39.71
N ALA A 500 -24.20 27.72 -40.08
CA ALA A 500 -23.59 28.83 -39.34
C ALA A 500 -24.25 29.09 -37.97
N GLU A 501 -25.57 28.93 -37.84
CA GLU A 501 -26.26 29.01 -36.54
C GLU A 501 -25.97 27.79 -35.67
N GLU A 502 -25.90 26.58 -36.23
CA GLU A 502 -25.49 25.38 -35.48
C GLU A 502 -24.04 25.47 -35.01
N ALA A 503 -23.12 26.00 -35.85
CA ALA A 503 -21.73 26.25 -35.48
C ALA A 503 -21.59 27.31 -34.36
N LYS A 504 -22.32 28.44 -34.44
CA LYS A 504 -22.37 29.43 -33.34
C LYS A 504 -22.87 28.81 -32.04
N LYS A 505 -23.91 27.98 -32.12
CA LYS A 505 -24.50 27.33 -30.95
C LYS A 505 -23.55 26.31 -30.32
N ALA A 506 -22.81 25.57 -31.14
CA ALA A 506 -21.72 24.69 -30.70
C ALA A 506 -20.57 25.47 -30.05
N CYS A 507 -20.22 26.66 -30.56
CA CYS A 507 -19.25 27.57 -29.92
C CYS A 507 -19.73 28.06 -28.55
N ALA A 508 -20.97 28.55 -28.42
CA ALA A 508 -21.53 28.97 -27.14
C ALA A 508 -21.61 27.81 -26.12
N ASP A 509 -21.98 26.61 -26.58
CA ASP A 509 -21.95 25.37 -25.79
C ASP A 509 -20.51 24.93 -25.43
N ALA A 510 -19.48 25.41 -26.13
CA ALA A 510 -18.07 25.17 -25.81
C ALA A 510 -17.50 26.22 -24.85
N GLU A 511 -17.81 27.50 -25.04
CA GLU A 511 -17.43 28.60 -24.14
C GLU A 511 -18.03 28.43 -22.73
N THR A 512 -19.28 28.02 -22.64
CA THR A 512 -19.93 27.66 -21.37
C THR A 512 -19.24 26.47 -20.69
N LYS A 513 -18.82 25.44 -21.44
CA LYS A 513 -18.04 24.34 -20.87
C LYS A 513 -16.63 24.77 -20.45
N ASN A 514 -15.97 25.66 -21.19
CA ASN A 514 -14.65 26.18 -20.84
C ASN A 514 -14.68 27.06 -19.59
N THR A 515 -15.68 27.94 -19.43
CA THR A 515 -15.84 28.74 -18.20
C THR A 515 -16.16 27.84 -17.00
N ASP A 516 -16.99 26.81 -17.19
CA ASP A 516 -17.32 25.83 -16.14
C ASP A 516 -16.14 24.88 -15.82
N LEU A 517 -15.17 24.70 -16.73
CA LEU A 517 -13.90 24.00 -16.49
C LEU A 517 -12.86 24.89 -15.80
N ALA A 518 -12.69 26.13 -16.25
CA ALA A 518 -11.79 27.11 -15.64
C ALA A 518 -12.13 27.31 -14.15
N LYS A 519 -13.42 27.46 -13.83
CA LYS A 519 -13.89 27.58 -12.45
C LYS A 519 -13.62 26.34 -11.59
N LYS A 520 -13.65 25.14 -12.19
CA LYS A 520 -13.23 23.89 -11.51
C LYS A 520 -11.72 23.80 -11.34
N LEU A 521 -10.95 24.52 -12.14
CA LEU A 521 -9.49 24.59 -12.07
C LEU A 521 -9.05 25.57 -10.96
N GLU A 522 -9.66 26.76 -10.88
CA GLU A 522 -9.52 27.67 -9.72
C GLU A 522 -9.89 26.96 -8.40
N GLU A 523 -11.01 26.22 -8.41
CA GLU A 523 -11.43 25.39 -7.28
C GLU A 523 -10.47 24.23 -6.97
N ALA A 524 -9.63 23.80 -7.90
CA ALA A 524 -8.62 22.77 -7.68
C ALA A 524 -7.32 23.38 -7.16
N GLU A 525 -6.88 24.51 -7.72
CA GLU A 525 -5.71 25.27 -7.29
C GLU A 525 -5.88 25.75 -5.84
N ALA A 526 -7.01 26.35 -5.48
CA ALA A 526 -7.30 26.72 -4.08
C ALA A 526 -7.31 25.52 -3.10
N LYS A 527 -7.55 24.29 -3.59
CA LYS A 527 -7.43 23.05 -2.80
C LYS A 527 -5.98 22.54 -2.76
N VAL A 528 -5.17 22.76 -3.79
CA VAL A 528 -3.72 22.49 -3.80
C VAL A 528 -3.01 23.42 -2.84
N ASP A 529 -3.30 24.73 -2.87
CA ASP A 529 -2.74 25.72 -1.94
C ASP A 529 -3.07 25.35 -0.49
N GLN A 530 -4.35 25.06 -0.20
CA GLN A 530 -4.77 24.62 1.13
C GLN A 530 -4.10 23.30 1.58
N LEU A 531 -3.76 22.42 0.63
CA LEU A 531 -3.02 21.19 0.92
C LEU A 531 -1.51 21.44 1.12
N GLN A 532 -0.89 22.35 0.36
CA GLN A 532 0.49 22.79 0.57
C GLN A 532 0.64 23.47 1.93
N ASP A 533 -0.25 24.41 2.25
CA ASP A 533 -0.31 25.11 3.54
C ASP A 533 -0.53 24.13 4.71
N SER A 534 -1.34 23.08 4.51
CA SER A 534 -1.48 21.99 5.49
C SER A 534 -0.24 21.09 5.61
N THR A 535 0.56 20.97 4.53
CA THR A 535 1.77 20.15 4.48
C THR A 535 2.94 20.89 5.14
N GLN A 536 3.15 22.16 4.82
CA GLN A 536 4.14 23.02 5.48
C GLN A 536 3.88 23.08 7.00
N ARG A 537 2.63 23.31 7.43
CA ARG A 537 2.24 23.28 8.85
C ARG A 537 2.34 21.90 9.51
N LEU A 538 2.55 20.82 8.74
CA LEU A 538 2.88 19.48 9.26
C LEU A 538 4.38 19.23 9.27
N GLU A 539 5.13 19.80 8.32
CA GLU A 539 6.60 19.74 8.25
C GLU A 539 7.23 20.61 9.33
N GLU A 540 6.72 21.82 9.58
CA GLU A 540 7.07 22.65 10.75
C GLU A 540 6.81 21.89 12.06
N LYS A 541 5.68 21.16 12.16
CA LYS A 541 5.36 20.36 13.35
C LYS A 541 6.24 19.12 13.47
N LEU A 542 6.69 18.52 12.37
CA LEU A 542 7.65 17.43 12.38
C LEU A 542 9.04 17.93 12.79
N SER A 543 9.50 19.05 12.24
CA SER A 543 10.75 19.71 12.64
C SER A 543 10.73 20.10 14.12
N ASN A 544 9.62 20.66 14.62
CA ASN A 544 9.47 20.97 16.03
C ASN A 544 9.46 19.69 16.89
N LEU A 545 8.73 18.64 16.50
CA LEU A 545 8.72 17.35 17.19
C LEU A 545 10.06 16.61 17.13
N GLU A 546 10.85 16.78 16.07
CA GLU A 546 12.22 16.25 15.98
C GLU A 546 13.16 17.03 16.88
N SER A 547 13.04 18.36 16.96
CA SER A 547 13.79 19.18 17.91
C SER A 547 13.42 18.83 19.37
N GLU A 548 12.14 18.65 19.69
CA GLU A 548 11.69 18.14 21.00
C GLU A 548 12.24 16.73 21.24
N THR A 549 12.23 15.84 20.25
CA THR A 549 12.77 14.48 20.38
C THR A 549 14.29 14.47 20.56
N GLN A 550 15.01 15.42 19.96
CA GLN A 550 16.45 15.59 20.10
C GLN A 550 16.82 16.15 21.48
N VAL A 551 16.09 17.17 21.95
CA VAL A 551 16.19 17.70 23.31
C VAL A 551 15.84 16.63 24.35
N LEU A 552 14.74 15.88 24.17
CA LEU A 552 14.35 14.77 25.03
C LEU A 552 15.37 13.62 25.02
N ARG A 553 16.06 13.37 23.90
CA ARG A 553 17.17 12.40 23.83
C ARG A 553 18.40 12.89 24.61
N GLN A 554 18.75 14.18 24.55
CA GLN A 554 19.81 14.74 25.39
C GLN A 554 19.42 14.70 26.88
N GLN A 555 18.21 15.15 27.24
CA GLN A 555 17.71 15.12 28.62
C GLN A 555 17.60 13.70 29.19
N ALA A 556 17.27 12.70 28.37
CA ALA A 556 17.26 11.29 28.76
C ALA A 556 18.67 10.69 28.96
N LEU A 557 19.72 11.34 28.44
CA LEU A 557 21.11 10.96 28.69
C LEU A 557 21.70 11.67 29.91
N THR A 558 21.26 12.89 30.25
CA THR A 558 21.90 13.74 31.29
C THR A 558 21.30 13.65 32.70
N MET A 559 20.40 12.70 32.99
CA MET A 559 19.72 12.61 34.30
C MET A 559 19.83 11.23 34.97
N SER A 560 20.75 11.09 35.92
CA SER A 560 20.59 10.16 37.05
C SER A 560 19.94 10.92 38.24
N PRO A 561 18.93 10.36 38.93
CA PRO A 561 17.80 11.20 39.30
C PRO A 561 17.85 11.84 40.69
N THR A 562 17.45 13.12 40.73
CA THR A 562 16.83 13.82 41.87
C THR A 562 15.54 14.50 41.37
N GLY A 563 14.61 14.84 42.28
CA GLY A 563 13.32 15.45 41.89
C GLY A 563 13.43 16.86 41.27
N LYS A 564 12.40 17.42 40.63
CA LYS A 564 10.97 17.03 40.58
C LYS A 564 10.45 17.04 39.13
N ALA A 565 9.33 16.37 38.85
CA ALA A 565 8.80 16.20 37.49
C ALA A 565 7.37 16.76 37.33
N VAL A 566 7.10 17.44 36.21
CA VAL A 566 5.75 17.85 35.80
C VAL A 566 5.36 17.17 34.48
N SER A 567 4.27 16.40 34.57
CA SER A 567 3.49 15.77 33.49
C SER A 567 3.66 16.29 32.05
N ALA A 568 3.99 15.40 31.09
CA ALA A 568 3.02 14.95 30.07
C ALA A 568 3.47 13.78 29.14
N ARG A 569 2.89 12.59 29.37
CA ARG A 569 2.45 11.58 28.35
C ARG A 569 3.50 10.77 27.53
N PRO A 570 3.08 9.62 26.91
CA PRO A 570 3.91 8.40 27.06
C PRO A 570 4.10 7.47 25.83
N ARG A 571 5.09 6.58 25.93
CA ARG A 571 5.07 5.15 25.52
C ARG A 571 5.90 4.36 26.55
N THR A 572 5.46 3.25 27.14
CA THR A 572 5.04 1.93 26.58
C THR A 572 6.22 1.03 26.23
N THR A 573 6.58 0.16 27.18
CA THR A 573 7.46 -1.00 26.99
C THR A 573 6.77 -2.26 27.52
N ILE A 574 6.64 -3.24 26.64
CA ILE A 574 7.12 -4.64 26.76
C ILE A 574 7.10 -5.26 28.16
N ILE A 575 6.40 -6.41 28.28
CA ILE A 575 6.31 -7.25 29.48
C ILE A 575 7.15 -8.52 29.27
N SER A 576 8.08 -8.80 30.19
CA SER A 576 8.73 -10.10 30.34
C SER A 576 7.76 -11.14 30.90
N ARG A 577 7.66 -12.32 30.29
CA ARG A 577 6.83 -13.43 30.80
C ARG A 577 7.61 -14.32 31.77
N THR A 578 6.99 -14.67 32.89
CA THR A 578 7.32 -15.81 33.76
C THR A 578 6.02 -16.57 34.07
N PRO A 579 6.08 -17.86 34.44
CA PRO A 579 5.00 -18.80 34.13
C PRO A 579 3.88 -18.84 35.18
N GLU A 580 2.66 -19.08 34.70
CA GLU A 580 1.57 -19.62 35.52
C GLU A 580 1.57 -21.15 35.45
N ASN A 581 1.24 -21.80 36.56
CA ASN A 581 1.20 -23.25 36.69
C ASN A 581 -0.08 -23.64 37.43
N GLY A 582 -0.74 -24.71 36.97
CA GLY A 582 -1.90 -25.30 37.62
C GLY A 582 -3.23 -25.09 36.90
N ASN A 583 -3.86 -26.20 36.51
CA ASN A 583 -4.99 -26.67 37.30
C ASN A 583 -5.09 -28.20 37.28
N ILE A 584 -5.77 -28.74 38.29
CA ILE A 584 -5.80 -30.17 38.63
C ILE A 584 -7.23 -30.68 38.51
N LEU A 585 -7.41 -31.92 38.05
CA LEU A 585 -8.42 -32.79 38.66
C LEU A 585 -8.01 -34.27 38.62
N ASN A 586 -8.53 -35.01 39.59
CA ASN A 586 -8.25 -36.41 39.92
C ASN A 586 -8.60 -37.37 38.76
N GLY A 587 -8.03 -38.57 38.63
CA GLY A 587 -7.03 -39.25 39.47
C GLY A 587 -7.60 -40.45 40.23
N GLU A 588 -7.11 -41.67 39.96
CA GLU A 588 -7.33 -42.85 40.80
C GLU A 588 -6.19 -43.87 40.66
N THR A 589 -6.09 -44.84 41.58
CA THR A 589 -4.91 -45.70 41.77
C THR A 589 -5.13 -47.15 41.33
N LYS A 590 -4.08 -47.78 40.77
CA LYS A 590 -3.57 -49.10 41.24
C LYS A 590 -2.22 -49.50 40.65
N SER A 591 -1.60 -50.48 41.30
CA SER A 591 -0.28 -51.06 40.98
C SER A 591 -0.42 -52.37 40.21
N ALA A 592 0.53 -52.66 39.31
CA ALA A 592 1.05 -54.01 39.06
C ALA A 592 2.42 -53.95 38.36
N HIS A 593 3.18 -55.04 38.40
CA HIS A 593 4.49 -55.18 37.74
C HIS A 593 4.39 -55.77 36.33
N ALA A 594 5.49 -55.67 35.59
CA ALA A 594 5.66 -56.27 34.27
C ALA A 594 5.65 -57.81 34.29
N MET A 595 5.26 -58.41 33.16
CA MET A 595 6.13 -59.35 32.44
C MET A 595 5.69 -59.46 30.97
N ALA A 596 6.58 -60.00 30.12
CA ALA A 596 6.32 -60.23 28.71
C ALA A 596 6.05 -61.71 28.43
N LEU A 597 5.32 -62.02 27.36
CA LEU A 597 5.63 -63.10 26.41
C LEU A 597 4.75 -62.98 25.14
N MET A 598 5.11 -63.73 24.09
CA MET A 598 4.51 -63.61 22.75
C MET A 598 3.33 -64.57 22.52
N ALA A 599 2.37 -64.14 21.70
CA ALA A 599 1.64 -65.02 20.79
C ALA A 599 1.12 -64.21 19.58
N ASN A 600 1.37 -64.71 18.37
CA ASN A 600 0.74 -64.26 17.12
C ASN A 600 0.06 -65.49 16.50
N PRO A 601 -1.14 -65.37 15.92
CA PRO A 601 -1.21 -65.74 14.50
C PRO A 601 -2.25 -64.99 13.64
N LYS A 602 -1.88 -64.79 12.37
CA LYS A 602 -2.72 -64.70 11.16
C LYS A 602 -3.66 -63.47 10.99
N GLU A 603 -3.10 -62.43 10.36
CA GLU A 603 -3.36 -62.00 8.95
C GLU A 603 -4.79 -62.16 8.35
N PRO A 604 -5.23 -61.20 7.49
CA PRO A 604 -4.56 -60.93 6.21
C PRO A 604 -3.99 -59.51 5.98
N GLU A 605 -3.05 -59.38 5.03
CA GLU A 605 -2.47 -58.12 4.55
C GLU A 605 -3.44 -57.26 3.72
N SER A 606 -3.34 -55.93 3.83
CA SER A 606 -3.04 -55.02 2.68
C SER A 606 -2.89 -53.55 3.14
N GLU A 607 -2.37 -52.68 2.26
CA GLU A 607 -2.38 -51.19 2.37
C GLU A 607 -1.58 -50.47 3.49
N GLU A 608 -0.29 -50.76 3.71
CA GLU A 608 0.58 -49.84 4.50
C GLU A 608 1.99 -49.53 3.91
N LYS A 609 2.34 -50.09 2.74
CA LYS A 609 3.71 -50.04 2.18
C LYS A 609 4.15 -48.72 1.48
N PRO A 610 3.29 -47.79 0.99
CA PRO A 610 3.77 -46.57 0.31
C PRO A 610 4.43 -45.50 1.20
N GLN A 611 4.10 -45.45 2.51
CA GLN A 611 4.35 -44.25 3.33
C GLN A 611 5.58 -44.34 4.24
N LYS A 612 6.05 -45.56 4.57
CA LYS A 612 7.31 -45.78 5.32
C LYS A 612 8.53 -45.50 4.45
N SER A 613 8.59 -46.10 3.26
CA SER A 613 9.67 -45.94 2.28
C SER A 613 9.90 -44.49 1.82
N LEU A 614 8.84 -43.68 1.80
CA LEU A 614 8.90 -42.26 1.46
C LEU A 614 9.57 -41.42 2.56
N ASN A 615 9.31 -41.74 3.83
CA ASN A 615 9.97 -41.11 4.98
C ASN A 615 11.44 -41.58 5.13
N GLU A 616 11.71 -42.88 4.93
CA GLU A 616 13.06 -43.44 4.95
C GLU A 616 13.95 -42.76 3.89
N LYS A 617 13.46 -42.67 2.65
CA LYS A 617 14.16 -41.95 1.57
C LYS A 617 14.29 -40.45 1.83
N GLN A 618 13.39 -39.83 2.59
CA GLN A 618 13.56 -38.42 3.00
C GLN A 618 14.65 -38.27 4.07
N GLN A 619 14.79 -39.24 4.99
CA GLN A 619 15.84 -39.27 6.00
C GLN A 619 17.24 -39.44 5.37
N GLU A 620 17.40 -40.38 4.42
CA GLU A 620 18.65 -40.57 3.67
C GLU A 620 19.12 -39.27 2.98
N ASN A 621 18.18 -38.52 2.38
CA ASN A 621 18.49 -37.23 1.76
C ASN A 621 18.90 -36.16 2.78
N GLN A 622 18.30 -36.14 3.98
CA GLN A 622 18.78 -35.26 5.05
C GLN A 622 20.19 -35.64 5.52
N ASP A 623 20.49 -36.93 5.65
CA ASP A 623 21.81 -37.41 6.06
C ASP A 623 22.91 -37.02 5.05
N LEU A 624 22.60 -37.11 3.76
CA LEU A 624 23.48 -36.65 2.68
C LEU A 624 23.65 -35.13 2.64
N LEU A 625 22.58 -34.35 2.90
CA LEU A 625 22.69 -32.89 3.03
C LEU A 625 23.67 -32.53 4.16
N ILE A 626 23.48 -33.11 5.36
CA ILE A 626 24.37 -32.86 6.51
C ILE A 626 25.81 -33.24 6.16
N LYS A 627 26.04 -34.44 5.60
CA LYS A 627 27.38 -34.88 5.17
C LYS A 627 28.03 -33.93 4.16
N CYS A 628 27.25 -33.31 3.27
CA CYS A 628 27.75 -32.33 2.32
C CYS A 628 28.10 -30.99 2.98
N ILE A 629 27.23 -30.45 3.86
CA ILE A 629 27.47 -29.15 4.51
C ILE A 629 28.49 -29.18 5.66
N THR A 630 28.95 -30.38 6.06
CA THR A 630 30.14 -30.56 6.91
C THR A 630 31.45 -30.31 6.15
N GLN A 631 31.42 -30.29 4.82
CA GLN A 631 32.58 -29.95 3.97
C GLN A 631 32.59 -28.45 3.67
N ASP A 632 33.77 -27.89 3.37
CA ASP A 632 33.84 -26.59 2.74
C ASP A 632 33.35 -26.71 1.28
N LEU A 633 32.25 -26.01 0.97
CA LEU A 633 31.63 -25.99 -0.35
C LEU A 633 31.94 -24.69 -1.11
N GLY A 634 32.68 -23.76 -0.50
CA GLY A 634 33.08 -22.50 -1.09
C GLY A 634 31.93 -21.62 -1.61
N PHE A 635 32.21 -20.94 -2.72
CA PHE A 635 31.37 -19.89 -3.29
C PHE A 635 31.26 -20.06 -4.81
N SER A 636 30.07 -19.83 -5.38
CA SER A 636 29.84 -19.80 -6.82
C SER A 636 29.31 -18.43 -7.23
N GLY A 637 30.01 -17.72 -8.12
CA GLY A 637 29.67 -16.34 -8.48
C GLY A 637 29.63 -15.37 -7.29
N GLY A 638 30.40 -15.65 -6.24
CA GLY A 638 30.36 -14.93 -4.95
C GLY A 638 29.18 -15.29 -4.03
N LYS A 639 28.28 -16.20 -4.44
CA LYS A 639 27.16 -16.69 -3.64
C LYS A 639 27.62 -17.89 -2.79
N PRO A 640 27.40 -17.92 -1.47
CA PRO A 640 27.85 -19.01 -0.59
C PRO A 640 27.06 -20.30 -0.85
N VAL A 641 27.78 -21.37 -1.21
CA VAL A 641 27.18 -22.59 -1.78
C VAL A 641 26.36 -23.36 -0.75
N ALA A 642 26.88 -23.56 0.46
CA ALA A 642 26.18 -24.31 1.51
C ALA A 642 24.85 -23.63 1.92
N ALA A 643 24.86 -22.31 2.14
CA ALA A 643 23.65 -21.54 2.46
C ALA A 643 22.54 -21.67 1.39
N CYS A 644 22.91 -21.60 0.11
CA CYS A 644 21.95 -21.74 -1.00
C CYS A 644 21.38 -23.16 -1.11
N ILE A 645 22.20 -24.20 -0.90
CA ILE A 645 21.75 -25.61 -0.90
C ILE A 645 20.84 -25.90 0.29
N ILE A 646 21.22 -25.44 1.49
CA ILE A 646 20.40 -25.58 2.71
C ILE A 646 19.03 -24.93 2.48
N TYR A 647 19.00 -23.68 2.00
CA TYR A 647 17.76 -22.97 1.74
C TYR A 647 16.88 -23.68 0.70
N LYS A 648 17.42 -24.02 -0.48
CA LYS A 648 16.67 -24.74 -1.52
C LYS A 648 16.11 -26.08 -0.99
N SER A 649 16.90 -26.83 -0.21
CA SER A 649 16.49 -28.15 0.31
C SER A 649 15.38 -28.05 1.35
N LEU A 650 15.51 -27.13 2.31
CA LEU A 650 14.47 -26.88 3.32
C LEU A 650 13.16 -26.36 2.70
N LEU A 651 13.25 -25.55 1.64
CA LEU A 651 12.09 -25.07 0.89
C LEU A 651 11.41 -26.21 0.11
N HIS A 652 12.18 -27.03 -0.62
CA HIS A 652 11.67 -28.17 -1.39
C HIS A 652 11.00 -29.23 -0.51
N TRP A 653 11.61 -29.57 0.62
CA TRP A 653 11.04 -30.47 1.63
C TRP A 653 9.97 -29.81 2.52
N ARG A 654 9.59 -28.54 2.22
CA ARG A 654 8.65 -27.71 2.98
C ARG A 654 8.88 -27.69 4.49
N SER A 655 10.14 -27.81 4.93
CA SER A 655 10.48 -27.98 6.35
C SER A 655 10.02 -26.83 7.24
N PHE A 656 9.72 -25.66 6.65
CA PHE A 656 9.16 -24.50 7.33
C PHE A 656 7.66 -24.61 7.68
N GLU A 657 6.91 -25.46 6.97
CA GLU A 657 5.45 -25.69 7.15
C GLU A 657 5.15 -26.80 8.18
N VAL A 658 6.16 -27.57 8.62
CA VAL A 658 5.99 -28.78 9.45
C VAL A 658 6.08 -28.45 10.95
N GLU A 659 5.23 -29.08 11.77
CA GLU A 659 5.17 -28.82 13.21
C GLU A 659 6.29 -29.48 14.02
N ARG A 660 6.98 -30.47 13.43
CA ARG A 660 8.16 -31.15 13.98
C ARG A 660 9.11 -31.51 12.84
N THR A 661 10.39 -31.19 12.98
CA THR A 661 11.46 -31.68 12.09
C THR A 661 12.81 -31.60 12.83
N THR A 662 13.69 -32.56 12.60
CA THR A 662 15.03 -32.64 13.20
C THR A 662 16.12 -32.00 12.33
N VAL A 663 15.80 -31.67 11.07
CA VAL A 663 16.79 -31.16 10.10
C VAL A 663 17.40 -29.83 10.56
N PHE A 664 16.60 -28.97 11.21
CA PHE A 664 17.06 -27.67 11.73
C PHE A 664 18.12 -27.85 12.82
N ASP A 665 17.86 -28.68 13.83
CA ASP A 665 18.80 -28.94 14.91
C ASP A 665 20.12 -29.53 14.40
N ARG A 666 20.06 -30.41 13.37
CA ARG A 666 21.25 -31.01 12.76
C ARG A 666 22.08 -30.01 11.95
N ILE A 667 21.44 -29.09 11.23
CA ILE A 667 22.13 -27.97 10.56
C ILE A 667 22.79 -27.08 11.61
N ILE A 668 22.08 -26.73 12.69
CA ILE A 668 22.63 -25.93 13.80
C ILE A 668 23.80 -26.63 14.49
N GLN A 669 23.74 -27.94 14.72
CA GLN A 669 24.86 -28.73 15.25
C GLN A 669 26.06 -28.73 14.31
N THR A 670 25.83 -28.79 12.99
CA THR A 670 26.91 -28.72 12.00
C THR A 670 27.62 -27.36 12.06
N VAL A 671 26.85 -26.26 12.01
CA VAL A 671 27.37 -24.88 12.19
C VAL A 671 28.12 -24.75 13.51
N ALA A 672 27.57 -25.29 14.60
CA ALA A 672 28.17 -25.23 15.93
C ALA A 672 29.54 -25.93 15.99
N SER A 673 29.62 -27.16 15.48
CA SER A 673 30.86 -27.95 15.46
C SER A 673 31.96 -27.29 14.62
N ALA A 674 31.61 -26.67 13.50
CA ALA A 674 32.58 -25.99 12.63
C ALA A 674 33.16 -24.71 13.26
N ILE A 675 32.49 -24.13 14.28
CA ILE A 675 32.98 -22.95 15.02
C ILE A 675 33.52 -23.29 16.43
N GLU A 676 33.84 -24.56 16.71
CA GLU A 676 34.52 -24.98 17.95
C GLU A 676 36.01 -24.60 17.98
N ALA A 677 36.61 -24.22 16.84
CA ALA A 677 37.98 -23.74 16.72
C ALA A 677 38.02 -22.20 16.54
N PRO A 678 37.89 -21.40 17.63
CA PRO A 678 37.65 -19.96 17.53
C PRO A 678 38.79 -19.16 16.93
N ASP A 679 40.04 -19.63 16.98
CA ASP A 679 41.19 -18.91 16.42
C ASP A 679 41.29 -19.02 14.87
N ASN A 680 40.47 -19.86 14.21
CA ASN A 680 40.48 -19.98 12.75
C ASN A 680 39.54 -18.95 12.08
N ASN A 681 40.05 -17.75 11.86
CA ASN A 681 39.31 -16.64 11.25
C ASN A 681 38.78 -16.90 9.83
N ASP A 682 39.37 -17.84 9.09
CA ASP A 682 38.95 -18.16 7.71
C ASP A 682 37.65 -18.98 7.73
N VAL A 683 37.61 -20.05 8.54
CA VAL A 683 36.40 -20.83 8.79
C VAL A 683 35.30 -19.98 9.45
N LEU A 684 35.67 -19.05 10.35
CA LEU A 684 34.70 -18.09 10.89
C LEU A 684 34.15 -17.15 9.81
N ALA A 685 34.96 -16.66 8.87
CA ALA A 685 34.50 -15.81 7.78
C ALA A 685 33.59 -16.56 6.79
N TYR A 686 33.93 -17.81 6.45
CA TYR A 686 33.08 -18.70 5.66
C TYR A 686 31.70 -18.88 6.30
N TRP A 687 31.64 -19.23 7.59
CA TRP A 687 30.36 -19.39 8.30
C TRP A 687 29.65 -18.05 8.56
N LEU A 688 30.35 -16.93 8.71
CA LEU A 688 29.75 -15.60 8.80
C LEU A 688 28.97 -15.26 7.52
N CYS A 689 29.54 -15.54 6.33
CA CYS A 689 28.87 -15.34 5.05
C CYS A 689 27.71 -16.33 4.83
N ASN A 690 27.91 -17.62 5.14
CA ASN A 690 26.86 -18.63 5.01
C ASN A 690 25.68 -18.38 5.95
N THR A 691 25.92 -18.09 7.23
CA THR A 691 24.86 -17.83 8.23
C THR A 691 24.11 -16.54 7.93
N SER A 692 24.80 -15.45 7.54
CA SER A 692 24.12 -14.20 7.14
C SER A 692 23.25 -14.40 5.90
N THR A 693 23.76 -15.07 4.86
CA THR A 693 23.01 -15.35 3.63
C THR A 693 21.82 -16.28 3.88
N LEU A 694 21.96 -17.31 4.71
CA LEU A 694 20.83 -18.18 5.08
C LEU A 694 19.77 -17.40 5.88
N LEU A 695 20.18 -16.56 6.84
CA LEU A 695 19.28 -15.72 7.63
C LEU A 695 18.53 -14.70 6.76
N MET A 696 19.19 -14.13 5.74
CA MET A 696 18.56 -13.28 4.71
C MET A 696 17.45 -14.02 3.95
N LEU A 697 17.76 -15.19 3.39
CA LEU A 697 16.78 -15.95 2.61
C LEU A 697 15.57 -16.37 3.47
N LEU A 698 15.80 -16.69 4.75
CA LEU A 698 14.72 -16.95 5.72
C LEU A 698 13.93 -15.68 6.09
N GLN A 699 14.55 -14.51 6.20
CA GLN A 699 13.87 -13.24 6.46
C GLN A 699 12.87 -12.88 5.36
N HIS A 700 13.23 -13.08 4.08
CA HIS A 700 12.32 -12.83 2.96
C HIS A 700 11.24 -13.91 2.77
N THR A 701 11.53 -15.17 3.15
CA THR A 701 10.63 -16.31 2.92
C THR A 701 9.60 -16.51 4.03
N LEU A 702 9.96 -16.30 5.29
CA LEU A 702 9.12 -16.70 6.44
C LEU A 702 8.15 -15.59 6.87
N LYS A 703 6.85 -15.77 6.56
CA LYS A 703 5.76 -15.02 7.17
C LYS A 703 5.60 -15.47 8.63
N ALA A 704 5.74 -14.55 9.57
CA ALA A 704 5.37 -14.79 10.96
C ALA A 704 3.83 -14.83 11.09
N SER A 705 3.29 -15.93 11.60
CA SER A 705 1.85 -16.03 11.87
C SER A 705 1.40 -15.01 12.93
N GLY A 706 0.13 -14.63 12.90
CA GLY A 706 -0.34 -13.32 13.33
C GLY A 706 -0.23 -12.99 14.82
N ALA A 707 0.76 -12.16 15.20
CA ALA A 707 0.82 -11.51 16.51
C ALA A 707 1.31 -10.04 16.51
N ALA A 708 1.85 -9.53 15.39
CA ALA A 708 2.61 -8.27 15.36
C ALA A 708 2.04 -7.16 14.44
N SER A 709 0.84 -7.33 13.86
CA SER A 709 0.24 -6.38 12.91
C SER A 709 -0.64 -5.30 13.59
N LEU A 710 -0.06 -4.52 14.50
CA LEU A 710 -0.74 -3.38 15.17
C LEU A 710 0.02 -2.04 15.07
N THR A 711 0.68 -1.80 13.92
CA THR A 711 1.08 -0.45 13.49
C THR A 711 0.76 -0.23 12.01
N PRO A 712 -0.06 0.79 11.64
CA PRO A 712 -0.37 1.09 10.25
C PRO A 712 0.73 1.95 9.63
N GLN A 713 1.80 1.32 9.12
CA GLN A 713 2.85 2.05 8.42
C GLN A 713 2.39 2.41 7.01
N ARG A 714 2.22 3.73 6.76
CA ARG A 714 1.87 4.27 5.44
C ARG A 714 2.92 3.86 4.40
N ARG A 715 2.54 3.12 3.35
CA ARG A 715 3.20 3.23 2.04
C ARG A 715 2.40 4.21 1.18
N ARG A 716 3.06 5.26 0.69
CA ARG A 716 2.59 6.02 -0.49
C ARG A 716 2.83 5.11 -1.70
N SER A 717 1.78 4.57 -2.31
CA SER A 717 1.86 3.97 -3.64
C SER A 717 1.58 5.05 -4.69
N SER A 718 2.52 5.25 -5.61
CA SER A 718 2.37 6.18 -6.74
C SER A 718 1.25 5.76 -7.69
N SER A 719 0.77 6.71 -8.49
CA SER A 719 -0.35 6.56 -9.41
C SER A 719 -0.07 5.56 -10.55
N ALA A 720 -1.06 4.70 -10.82
CA ALA A 720 -1.23 3.97 -12.08
C ALA A 720 -2.71 3.96 -12.46
N SER A 721 -3.02 3.89 -13.76
CA SER A 721 -4.30 4.35 -14.33
C SER A 721 -5.47 3.35 -14.23
N LEU A 722 -6.66 3.87 -13.94
CA LEU A 722 -7.94 3.17 -14.03
C LEU A 722 -8.38 2.94 -15.49
N PHE A 723 -7.92 1.86 -16.13
CA PHE A 723 -8.58 1.33 -17.35
C PHE A 723 -8.40 -0.19 -17.51
N GLY A 724 -9.11 -0.97 -16.68
CA GLY A 724 -9.21 -2.43 -16.78
C GLY A 724 -10.60 -2.86 -16.33
N ARG A 725 -11.47 -3.25 -17.28
CA ARG A 725 -12.90 -3.43 -17.00
C ARG A 725 -13.24 -4.80 -16.40
N MET A 726 -14.33 -4.77 -15.65
CA MET A 726 -15.22 -5.87 -15.31
C MET A 726 -15.25 -7.01 -16.33
N SER A 727 -15.06 -8.24 -15.88
CA SER A 727 -15.72 -9.40 -16.47
C SER A 727 -15.96 -10.48 -15.41
N GLN A 728 -17.17 -11.02 -15.38
CA GLN A 728 -17.57 -12.27 -14.71
C GLN A 728 -17.31 -12.37 -13.20
N GLY A 729 -18.41 -12.40 -12.43
CA GLY A 729 -18.44 -13.08 -11.13
C GLY A 729 -19.58 -14.10 -11.13
N LEU A 730 -19.47 -15.16 -10.33
CA LEU A 730 -20.60 -15.98 -9.90
C LEU A 730 -20.30 -16.69 -8.58
N ARG A 731 -21.34 -17.24 -7.95
CA ARG A 731 -21.38 -17.72 -6.56
C ARG A 731 -21.04 -19.21 -6.46
N ALA A 732 -20.13 -19.58 -5.56
CA ALA A 732 -20.04 -20.94 -4.99
C ALA A 732 -19.54 -20.89 -3.53
N SER A 733 -19.90 -21.91 -2.74
CA SER A 733 -19.46 -22.14 -1.35
C SER A 733 -18.86 -23.56 -1.25
N PRO A 734 -17.99 -23.88 -0.28
CA PRO A 734 -17.08 -25.03 -0.39
C PRO A 734 -17.67 -26.35 0.11
N GLN A 735 -17.25 -27.47 -0.51
CA GLN A 735 -17.25 -28.81 0.08
C GLN A 735 -15.97 -29.59 -0.30
N SER A 736 -15.81 -30.76 0.32
CA SER A 736 -14.55 -31.46 0.61
C SER A 736 -13.93 -32.32 -0.49
N ALA A 737 -12.59 -32.42 -0.44
CA ALA A 737 -11.72 -33.60 -0.63
C ALA A 737 -11.98 -34.63 -1.77
N GLY A 738 -10.95 -34.96 -2.55
CA GLY A 738 -10.94 -36.17 -3.39
C GLY A 738 -9.98 -36.16 -4.60
N LEU A 739 -8.69 -36.45 -4.34
CA LEU A 739 -7.70 -37.11 -5.21
C LEU A 739 -7.82 -37.10 -6.77
N SER A 740 -6.72 -36.64 -7.41
CA SER A 740 -5.95 -37.31 -8.51
C SER A 740 -5.86 -36.69 -9.92
N PHE A 741 -4.76 -37.09 -10.58
CA PHE A 741 -4.34 -36.92 -11.99
C PHE A 741 -3.80 -35.57 -12.50
N ILE A 742 -2.46 -35.47 -12.41
CA ILE A 742 -1.55 -35.40 -13.57
C ILE A 742 -2.17 -34.91 -14.90
N ASN A 743 -1.83 -33.68 -15.31
CA ASN A 743 -1.28 -33.47 -16.64
C ASN A 743 -0.45 -32.17 -16.71
N GLY A 744 0.62 -32.15 -17.50
CA GLY A 744 1.56 -31.03 -17.52
C GLY A 744 1.28 -30.01 -18.62
N ARG A 745 1.19 -28.72 -18.27
CA ARG A 745 1.39 -27.60 -19.21
C ARG A 745 1.75 -26.30 -18.49
N MET A 746 2.76 -25.61 -19.02
CA MET A 746 3.08 -24.18 -18.84
C MET A 746 2.87 -23.55 -17.45
N LEU A 747 3.98 -23.41 -16.71
CA LEU A 747 4.14 -22.35 -15.70
C LEU A 747 5.38 -21.52 -16.05
N GLY A 748 5.19 -20.52 -16.92
CA GLY A 748 6.27 -19.65 -17.37
C GLY A 748 6.18 -18.25 -16.76
N ARG A 749 7.29 -17.83 -16.13
CA ARG A 749 7.63 -16.45 -15.71
C ARG A 749 6.91 -15.90 -14.46
N LEU A 750 7.64 -15.00 -13.76
CA LEU A 750 7.28 -14.25 -12.54
C LEU A 750 7.22 -15.07 -11.23
N ASP A 751 8.39 -15.34 -10.67
CA ASP A 751 8.55 -15.76 -9.27
C ASP A 751 8.33 -14.57 -8.30
N ASP A 752 7.08 -14.31 -7.96
CA ASP A 752 6.76 -13.67 -6.69
C ASP A 752 7.12 -14.66 -5.56
N LEU A 753 8.19 -14.36 -4.79
CA LEU A 753 8.66 -15.21 -3.69
C LEU A 753 7.50 -15.56 -2.73
N ARG A 754 7.03 -16.81 -2.81
CA ARG A 754 5.92 -17.32 -1.99
C ARG A 754 6.29 -17.29 -0.52
N GLN A 755 5.85 -16.26 0.18
CA GLN A 755 6.03 -16.14 1.62
C GLN A 755 5.28 -17.25 2.36
N VAL A 756 6.05 -18.17 2.95
CA VAL A 756 5.59 -19.38 3.64
C VAL A 756 5.15 -19.04 5.07
N GLU A 757 4.01 -19.57 5.53
CA GLU A 757 3.61 -19.44 6.93
C GLU A 757 4.48 -20.35 7.80
N ALA A 758 5.36 -19.74 8.62
CA ALA A 758 6.37 -20.45 9.38
C ALA A 758 5.79 -21.08 10.66
N LYS A 759 5.95 -22.40 10.83
CA LYS A 759 5.69 -23.09 12.10
C LYS A 759 6.80 -22.80 13.13
N TYR A 760 6.51 -23.09 14.40
CA TYR A 760 7.42 -22.80 15.52
C TYR A 760 8.87 -23.31 15.34
N PRO A 761 9.15 -24.53 14.83
CA PRO A 761 10.54 -24.99 14.62
C PRO A 761 11.33 -24.10 13.64
N ALA A 762 10.67 -23.55 12.61
CA ALA A 762 11.31 -22.66 11.64
C ALA A 762 11.62 -21.27 12.23
N LEU A 763 10.75 -20.77 13.12
CA LEU A 763 10.99 -19.54 13.86
C LEU A 763 12.13 -19.71 14.87
N LEU A 764 12.22 -20.87 15.55
CA LEU A 764 13.32 -21.21 16.45
C LEU A 764 14.64 -21.35 15.69
N PHE A 765 14.65 -22.05 14.54
CA PHE A 765 15.81 -22.17 13.66
C PHE A 765 16.34 -20.80 13.21
N LYS A 766 15.45 -19.90 12.80
CA LYS A 766 15.79 -18.50 12.47
C LYS A 766 16.42 -17.77 13.66
N GLN A 767 15.85 -17.91 14.86
CA GLN A 767 16.39 -17.29 16.08
C GLN A 767 17.77 -17.86 16.46
N GLN A 768 17.98 -19.18 16.31
CA GLN A 768 19.27 -19.82 16.51
C GLN A 768 20.31 -19.29 15.50
N LEU A 769 19.96 -19.20 14.21
CA LEU A 769 20.86 -18.65 13.18
C LEU A 769 21.25 -17.19 13.47
N THR A 770 20.34 -16.35 14.00
CA THR A 770 20.69 -15.01 14.49
C THR A 770 21.76 -15.09 15.59
N ALA A 771 21.54 -15.90 16.63
CA ALA A 771 22.50 -16.03 17.73
C ALA A 771 23.86 -16.62 17.28
N PHE A 772 23.88 -17.48 16.26
CA PHE A 772 25.13 -17.96 15.64
C PHE A 772 25.82 -16.87 14.82
N LEU A 773 25.09 -16.07 14.04
CA LEU A 773 25.65 -14.91 13.32
C LEU A 773 26.31 -13.93 14.29
N GLU A 774 25.60 -13.60 15.36
CA GLU A 774 26.04 -12.73 16.46
C GLU A 774 27.31 -13.28 17.15
N LYS A 775 27.33 -14.58 17.47
CA LYS A 775 28.49 -15.26 18.06
C LYS A 775 29.71 -15.25 17.12
N ILE A 776 29.54 -15.58 15.84
CA ILE A 776 30.63 -15.63 14.86
C ILE A 776 31.22 -14.24 14.63
N TYR A 777 30.36 -13.23 14.46
CA TYR A 777 30.77 -11.82 14.38
C TYR A 777 31.59 -11.39 15.62
N GLY A 778 31.12 -11.75 16.82
CA GLY A 778 31.83 -11.49 18.08
C GLY A 778 33.22 -12.13 18.10
N LEU A 779 33.35 -13.41 17.72
CA LEU A 779 34.63 -14.12 17.68
C LEU A 779 35.63 -13.46 16.70
N VAL A 780 35.21 -13.12 15.48
CA VAL A 780 36.08 -12.45 14.48
C VAL A 780 36.57 -11.08 15.00
N ARG A 781 35.67 -10.29 15.61
CA ARG A 781 36.00 -9.00 16.23
C ARG A 781 36.99 -9.18 17.40
N ASP A 782 36.71 -10.12 18.29
CA ASP A 782 37.46 -10.27 19.54
C ASP A 782 38.84 -10.93 19.32
N ASN A 783 38.98 -11.78 18.30
CA ASN A 783 40.27 -12.23 17.78
C ASN A 783 41.12 -11.06 17.25
N LEU A 784 40.54 -10.16 16.48
CA LEU A 784 41.25 -8.98 15.96
C LEU A 784 41.62 -8.00 17.10
N LYS A 785 40.74 -7.77 18.09
CA LYS A 785 41.07 -7.05 19.33
C LYS A 785 42.26 -7.69 20.06
N LYS A 786 42.25 -9.02 20.23
CA LYS A 786 43.30 -9.83 20.88
C LYS A 786 44.65 -9.71 20.16
N GLU A 787 44.66 -9.65 18.83
CA GLU A 787 45.88 -9.50 18.02
C GLU A 787 46.49 -8.09 18.12
N ILE A 788 45.68 -7.04 18.03
CA ILE A 788 46.19 -5.64 18.00
C ILE A 788 46.43 -5.05 19.40
N SER A 789 45.74 -5.52 20.45
CA SER A 789 45.88 -5.02 21.83
C SER A 789 47.33 -4.90 22.33
N PRO A 790 48.20 -5.93 22.24
CA PRO A 790 49.60 -5.80 22.67
C PRO A 790 50.41 -4.80 21.83
N LEU A 791 50.06 -4.58 20.56
CA LEU A 791 50.71 -3.59 19.70
C LEU A 791 50.29 -2.16 20.08
N LEU A 792 49.02 -1.93 20.41
CA LEU A 792 48.50 -0.62 20.84
C LEU A 792 49.21 -0.10 22.10
N GLY A 793 49.57 -0.99 23.04
CA GLY A 793 50.37 -0.64 24.21
C GLY A 793 51.80 -0.17 23.90
N LEU A 794 52.35 -0.54 22.74
CA LEU A 794 53.65 -0.06 22.23
C LEU A 794 53.50 1.21 21.37
N CYS A 795 52.36 1.35 20.69
CA CYS A 795 52.06 2.50 19.82
C CYS A 795 51.79 3.83 20.55
N ILE A 796 51.49 3.82 21.86
CA ILE A 796 51.16 5.05 22.62
C ILE A 796 52.39 5.87 23.05
N GLN A 797 53.58 5.29 23.07
CA GLN A 797 54.80 5.94 23.56
C GLN A 797 55.95 5.72 22.57
N ALA A 798 56.58 6.80 22.12
CA ALA A 798 57.72 6.74 21.21
C ALA A 798 58.91 5.99 21.85
N PRO A 799 59.45 4.95 21.19
CA PRO A 799 60.71 4.32 21.59
C PRO A 799 61.84 5.32 21.84
N ARG A 800 62.28 5.39 23.11
CA ARG A 800 63.36 6.28 23.54
C ARG A 800 64.71 5.74 23.10
N THR A 801 65.18 6.17 21.92
CA THR A 801 66.59 5.99 21.51
C THR A 801 67.51 6.60 22.57
N SER A 802 68.40 5.80 23.13
CA SER A 802 69.33 6.24 24.18
C SER A 802 70.23 7.38 23.69
N ARG A 803 70.42 8.42 24.52
CA ARG A 803 71.19 9.64 24.22
C ARG A 803 72.72 9.39 24.24
N THR A 804 73.19 8.37 23.54
CA THR A 804 74.59 7.87 23.64
C THR A 804 75.33 7.73 22.31
N SER A 805 74.86 8.42 21.25
CA SER A 805 75.71 8.79 20.10
C SER A 805 75.08 9.95 19.32
N LEU A 806 75.50 11.18 19.64
CA LEU A 806 75.08 12.38 18.90
C LEU A 806 76.28 13.30 18.61
N VAL A 807 77.34 12.69 18.06
CA VAL A 807 78.50 13.40 17.50
C VAL A 807 78.67 12.99 16.04
N LYS A 808 78.38 13.93 15.13
CA LYS A 808 78.64 13.89 13.67
C LYS A 808 77.99 12.75 12.85
N GLY A 809 76.95 13.09 12.07
CA GLY A 809 76.91 12.63 10.66
C GLY A 809 75.59 12.13 10.07
N ARG A 810 75.16 12.81 9.00
CA ARG A 810 74.28 12.36 7.88
C ARG A 810 72.80 12.04 8.19
N SER A 811 71.94 12.51 7.28
CA SER A 811 70.48 12.37 7.28
C SER A 811 69.96 10.93 7.18
N GLN A 812 70.77 9.98 6.67
CA GLN A 812 70.38 8.57 6.51
C GLN A 812 69.93 7.92 7.83
N ALA A 813 70.56 8.28 8.96
CA ALA A 813 70.29 7.65 10.26
C ALA A 813 68.90 7.97 10.81
N ASN A 814 68.41 9.20 10.59
CA ASN A 814 67.08 9.62 11.05
C ASN A 814 65.95 8.85 10.33
N ALA A 815 66.12 8.56 9.02
CA ALA A 815 65.14 7.79 8.27
C ALA A 815 65.01 6.35 8.80
N VAL A 816 66.12 5.69 9.11
CA VAL A 816 66.11 4.34 9.70
C VAL A 816 65.50 4.35 11.11
N ALA A 817 65.78 5.38 11.92
CA ALA A 817 65.14 5.55 13.22
C ALA A 817 63.61 5.75 13.08
N GLN A 818 63.14 6.60 12.16
CA GLN A 818 61.71 6.78 11.91
C GLN A 818 61.03 5.51 11.39
N GLN A 819 61.69 4.72 10.54
CA GLN A 819 61.16 3.43 10.08
C GLN A 819 60.98 2.45 11.24
N ALA A 820 61.93 2.42 12.20
CA ALA A 820 61.83 1.57 13.40
C ALA A 820 60.70 2.03 14.34
N LEU A 821 60.43 3.34 14.46
CA LEU A 821 59.31 3.87 15.25
C LEU A 821 57.96 3.42 14.69
N ILE A 822 57.77 3.48 13.37
CA ILE A 822 56.48 3.22 12.70
C ILE A 822 56.15 1.71 12.60
N ALA A 823 57.13 0.83 12.80
CA ALA A 823 56.98 -0.63 12.65
C ALA A 823 55.80 -1.26 13.43
N HIS A 824 55.49 -0.78 14.64
CA HIS A 824 54.33 -1.27 15.41
C HIS A 824 52.99 -0.90 14.78
N TRP A 825 52.86 0.33 14.25
CA TRP A 825 51.68 0.78 13.51
C TRP A 825 51.51 0.02 12.19
N GLN A 826 52.60 -0.23 11.47
CA GLN A 826 52.59 -1.07 10.27
C GLN A 826 52.20 -2.52 10.56
N SER A 827 52.52 -3.04 11.76
CA SER A 827 52.01 -4.35 12.19
C SER A 827 50.50 -4.34 12.42
N ILE A 828 49.92 -3.28 13.03
CA ILE A 828 48.46 -3.14 13.17
C ILE A 828 47.79 -3.03 11.80
N VAL A 829 48.31 -2.19 10.90
CA VAL A 829 47.84 -2.06 9.51
C VAL A 829 47.90 -3.40 8.77
N LYS A 830 48.95 -4.20 8.98
CA LYS A 830 49.08 -5.55 8.43
C LYS A 830 47.99 -6.49 8.95
N SER A 831 47.69 -6.49 10.25
CA SER A 831 46.60 -7.27 10.85
C SER A 831 45.24 -6.86 10.29
N LEU A 832 44.93 -5.56 10.24
CA LEU A 832 43.69 -5.03 9.65
C LEU A 832 43.53 -5.45 8.18
N ASN A 833 44.60 -5.33 7.38
CA ASN A 833 44.63 -5.78 5.98
C ASN A 833 44.47 -7.31 5.84
N ASN A 834 44.99 -8.09 6.79
CA ASN A 834 44.84 -9.56 6.78
C ASN A 834 43.37 -9.97 7.00
N TYR A 835 42.70 -9.40 8.01
CA TYR A 835 41.28 -9.68 8.24
C TYR A 835 40.40 -9.16 7.10
N LEU A 836 40.73 -8.01 6.51
CA LEU A 836 40.03 -7.51 5.31
C LEU A 836 40.17 -8.47 4.13
N LYS A 837 41.35 -9.07 3.91
CA LYS A 837 41.58 -10.08 2.86
C LYS A 837 40.81 -11.36 3.12
N ILE A 838 40.83 -11.89 4.35
CA ILE A 838 40.08 -13.09 4.74
C ILE A 838 38.57 -12.89 4.53
N MET A 839 38.03 -11.75 4.98
CA MET A 839 36.62 -11.42 4.79
C MET A 839 36.25 -11.20 3.31
N LYS A 840 37.13 -10.60 2.49
CA LYS A 840 36.91 -10.46 1.05
C LYS A 840 36.98 -11.81 0.30
N ALA A 841 37.92 -12.69 0.66
CA ALA A 841 38.05 -14.03 0.06
C ALA A 841 36.82 -14.91 0.35
N ASN A 842 36.23 -14.77 1.55
CA ASN A 842 35.02 -15.47 1.97
C ASN A 842 33.71 -14.70 1.64
N TYR A 843 33.77 -13.70 0.74
CA TYR A 843 32.62 -12.91 0.28
C TYR A 843 31.72 -12.37 1.42
N VAL A 844 32.30 -12.05 2.58
CA VAL A 844 31.55 -11.58 3.75
C VAL A 844 30.84 -10.26 3.39
N PRO A 845 29.52 -10.13 3.64
CA PRO A 845 28.76 -8.95 3.25
C PRO A 845 29.41 -7.64 3.72
N PRO A 846 29.68 -6.65 2.84
CA PRO A 846 30.43 -5.43 3.21
C PRO A 846 29.80 -4.60 4.34
N PHE A 847 28.50 -4.76 4.58
CA PHE A 847 27.83 -4.25 5.78
C PHE A 847 28.43 -4.80 7.09
N LEU A 848 28.63 -6.12 7.19
CA LEU A 848 29.23 -6.76 8.36
C LEU A 848 30.72 -6.39 8.48
N VAL A 849 31.45 -6.35 7.36
CA VAL A 849 32.87 -5.97 7.34
C VAL A 849 33.06 -4.54 7.87
N ARG A 850 32.24 -3.57 7.42
CA ARG A 850 32.23 -2.21 7.97
C ARG A 850 32.00 -2.21 9.47
N LYS A 851 31.00 -2.95 9.96
CA LYS A 851 30.66 -3.01 11.39
C LYS A 851 31.81 -3.56 12.25
N VAL A 852 32.53 -4.59 11.78
CA VAL A 852 33.77 -5.05 12.44
C VAL A 852 34.77 -3.90 12.54
N PHE A 853 35.13 -3.26 11.42
CA PHE A 853 36.15 -2.22 11.43
C PHE A 853 35.74 -0.96 12.21
N THR A 854 34.46 -0.57 12.23
CA THR A 854 33.98 0.50 13.12
C THR A 854 34.26 0.17 14.59
N GLN A 855 33.90 -1.03 15.07
CA GLN A 855 34.16 -1.40 16.47
C GLN A 855 35.66 -1.54 16.78
N ILE A 856 36.46 -2.00 15.82
CA ILE A 856 37.92 -2.08 16.00
C ILE A 856 38.55 -0.69 16.07
N PHE A 857 38.11 0.28 15.25
CA PHE A 857 38.61 1.65 15.32
C PHE A 857 38.15 2.37 16.58
N SER A 858 36.92 2.10 17.07
CA SER A 858 36.45 2.59 18.37
C SER A 858 37.26 1.99 19.53
N PHE A 859 37.58 0.70 19.48
CA PHE A 859 38.51 0.06 20.45
C PHE A 859 39.91 0.68 20.42
N ILE A 860 40.49 0.92 19.23
CA ILE A 860 41.78 1.62 19.07
C ILE A 860 41.71 3.02 19.70
N ASN A 861 40.62 3.77 19.46
CA ASN A 861 40.38 5.08 20.07
C ASN A 861 40.39 4.98 21.61
N VAL A 862 39.58 4.08 22.18
CA VAL A 862 39.45 3.87 23.63
C VAL A 862 40.81 3.51 24.26
N GLN A 863 41.52 2.52 23.71
CA GLN A 863 42.79 2.04 24.25
C GLN A 863 43.88 3.12 24.25
N LEU A 864 44.06 3.83 23.13
CA LEU A 864 45.07 4.88 23.02
C LEU A 864 44.72 6.11 23.86
N PHE A 865 43.46 6.56 23.83
CA PHE A 865 43.02 7.76 24.54
C PHE A 865 43.02 7.57 26.06
N ASN A 866 42.55 6.43 26.56
CA ASN A 866 42.65 6.12 27.99
C ASN A 866 44.12 5.98 28.43
N SER A 867 44.97 5.36 27.61
CA SER A 867 46.41 5.24 27.89
C SER A 867 47.11 6.61 27.92
N LEU A 868 46.67 7.57 27.10
CA LEU A 868 47.13 8.96 27.13
C LEU A 868 46.69 9.68 28.41
N LEU A 869 45.43 9.52 28.82
CA LEU A 869 44.85 10.18 30.00
C LEU A 869 45.32 9.61 31.35
N LEU A 870 45.89 8.40 31.36
CA LEU A 870 46.39 7.74 32.57
C LEU A 870 47.90 7.89 32.78
N ARG A 871 48.67 8.27 31.76
CA ARG A 871 50.15 8.26 31.78
C ARG A 871 50.74 9.61 31.40
N ARG A 872 51.28 10.35 32.39
CA ARG A 872 51.85 11.69 32.18
C ARG A 872 52.95 11.71 31.12
N GLU A 873 53.76 10.67 31.07
CA GLU A 873 54.86 10.53 30.11
C GLU A 873 54.40 10.41 28.66
N CYS A 874 53.14 10.03 28.39
CA CYS A 874 52.55 9.99 27.05
C CYS A 874 52.09 11.37 26.57
N CYS A 875 51.76 12.29 27.49
CA CYS A 875 51.39 13.68 27.17
C CYS A 875 52.63 14.55 26.91
N SER A 876 53.35 14.28 25.82
CA SER A 876 54.46 15.13 25.36
C SER A 876 54.36 15.51 23.88
N PHE A 877 55.17 16.48 23.45
CA PHE A 877 55.18 16.92 22.05
C PHE A 877 55.64 15.79 21.13
N SER A 878 56.75 15.11 21.45
CA SER A 878 57.29 14.04 20.61
C SER A 878 56.41 12.79 20.56
N ASN A 879 55.74 12.45 21.66
CA ASN A 879 54.72 11.40 21.67
C ASN A 879 53.48 11.80 20.87
N GLY A 880 53.09 13.09 20.92
CA GLY A 880 52.07 13.65 20.05
C GLY A 880 52.42 13.47 18.57
N GLU A 881 53.62 13.87 18.13
CA GLU A 881 54.07 13.66 16.75
C GLU A 881 54.07 12.18 16.35
N TYR A 882 54.54 11.30 17.24
CA TYR A 882 54.62 9.86 17.01
C TYR A 882 53.24 9.21 16.80
N VAL A 883 52.31 9.45 17.73
CA VAL A 883 50.94 8.91 17.62
C VAL A 883 50.22 9.56 16.44
N LYS A 884 50.48 10.83 16.10
CA LYS A 884 49.90 11.50 14.93
C LYS A 884 50.34 10.85 13.62
N ALA A 885 51.62 10.49 13.49
CA ALA A 885 52.13 9.76 12.33
C ALA A 885 51.51 8.36 12.23
N GLY A 886 51.40 7.64 13.35
CA GLY A 886 50.76 6.32 13.39
C GLY A 886 49.26 6.33 13.04
N LEU A 887 48.53 7.37 13.46
CA LEU A 887 47.14 7.58 13.06
C LEU A 887 47.01 7.88 11.55
N ALA A 888 48.00 8.52 10.92
CA ALA A 888 48.01 8.76 9.47
C ALA A 888 48.20 7.46 8.65
N GLU A 889 48.97 6.48 9.16
CA GLU A 889 49.05 5.14 8.55
C GLU A 889 47.68 4.42 8.59
N LEU A 890 46.88 4.64 9.65
CA LEU A 890 45.49 4.15 9.72
C LEU A 890 44.55 4.91 8.76
N GLU A 891 44.69 6.23 8.62
CA GLU A 891 43.94 7.04 7.64
C GLU A 891 44.20 6.54 6.21
N GLN A 892 45.48 6.34 5.86
CA GLN A 892 45.89 5.82 4.56
C GLN A 892 45.39 4.38 4.33
N TRP A 893 45.35 3.54 5.36
CA TRP A 893 44.74 2.20 5.26
C TRP A 893 43.23 2.27 5.01
N CYS A 894 42.49 3.18 5.66
CA CYS A 894 41.07 3.40 5.37
C CYS A 894 40.82 3.76 3.90
N CYS A 895 41.64 4.66 3.33
CA CYS A 895 41.58 5.01 1.92
C CYS A 895 41.84 3.79 0.99
N TYR A 896 42.85 2.98 1.29
CA TYR A 896 43.16 1.76 0.53
C TYR A 896 42.06 0.68 0.65
N ALA A 897 41.46 0.53 1.82
CA ALA A 897 40.47 -0.51 2.11
C ALA A 897 39.09 -0.24 1.47
N THR A 898 38.85 1.01 1.06
CA THR A 898 37.65 1.61 0.45
C THR A 898 36.43 1.77 1.36
N GLU A 899 35.62 2.80 1.06
CA GLU A 899 34.41 3.17 1.82
C GLU A 899 33.40 2.02 1.93
N GLU A 900 33.33 1.15 0.92
CA GLU A 900 32.48 -0.05 0.89
C GLU A 900 32.72 -0.98 2.09
N TYR A 901 33.98 -1.13 2.52
CA TYR A 901 34.40 -2.08 3.57
C TYR A 901 34.76 -1.42 4.90
N VAL A 902 35.04 -0.12 4.93
CA VAL A 902 35.43 0.61 6.16
C VAL A 902 34.41 1.65 6.60
N GLY A 903 33.72 2.33 5.67
CA GLY A 903 32.76 3.38 5.98
C GLY A 903 33.29 4.43 6.96
N SER A 904 32.48 4.79 7.96
CA SER A 904 32.78 5.80 8.97
C SER A 904 33.74 5.35 10.09
N ALA A 905 34.49 4.25 9.94
CA ALA A 905 35.39 3.78 11.01
C ALA A 905 36.48 4.81 11.35
N TRP A 906 36.88 5.67 10.41
CA TRP A 906 37.84 6.75 10.65
C TRP A 906 37.35 7.82 11.64
N ASP A 907 36.04 7.99 11.77
CA ASP A 907 35.41 8.96 12.67
C ASP A 907 35.41 8.49 14.13
N GLU A 908 35.53 7.18 14.38
CA GLU A 908 35.63 6.62 15.73
C GLU A 908 36.92 7.07 16.46
N LEU A 909 38.00 7.31 15.70
CA LEU A 909 39.30 7.79 16.20
C LEU A 909 39.29 9.28 16.61
N LYS A 910 38.13 9.96 16.58
CA LYS A 910 37.99 11.40 16.88
C LYS A 910 38.62 11.87 18.20
N HIS A 911 38.51 11.09 19.29
CA HIS A 911 39.02 11.52 20.60
C HIS A 911 40.56 11.52 20.62
N ILE A 912 41.19 10.41 20.20
CA ILE A 912 42.65 10.35 20.13
C ILE A 912 43.21 11.31 19.07
N ARG A 913 42.54 11.47 17.92
CA ARG A 913 42.92 12.43 16.86
C ARG A 913 42.92 13.88 17.37
N GLN A 914 41.88 14.31 18.11
CA GLN A 914 41.83 15.66 18.66
C GLN A 914 42.85 15.87 19.78
N ALA A 915 42.96 14.94 20.73
CA ALA A 915 43.92 15.03 21.84
C ALA A 915 45.37 15.13 21.35
N VAL A 916 45.74 14.28 20.38
CA VAL A 916 47.06 14.25 19.76
C VAL A 916 47.28 15.46 18.84
N GLY A 917 46.24 15.89 18.11
CA GLY A 917 46.26 17.13 17.35
C GLY A 917 46.60 18.35 18.21
N PHE A 918 45.96 18.47 19.38
CA PHE A 918 46.22 19.51 20.39
C PHE A 918 47.63 19.43 20.98
N LEU A 919 48.11 18.22 21.33
CA LEU A 919 49.48 18.01 21.84
C LEU A 919 50.58 18.54 20.90
N VAL A 920 50.36 18.52 19.58
CA VAL A 920 51.34 18.96 18.55
C VAL A 920 51.21 20.46 18.20
N ILE A 921 50.28 21.21 18.79
CA ILE A 921 50.19 22.67 18.58
C ILE A 921 51.38 23.39 19.24
N HIS A 922 52.15 24.21 18.50
CA HIS A 922 53.26 24.96 19.08
C HIS A 922 52.83 26.17 19.94
N GLN A 923 51.75 26.86 19.57
CA GLN A 923 51.33 28.12 20.22
C GLN A 923 50.21 27.93 21.27
N LYS A 924 50.21 26.82 22.02
CA LYS A 924 49.22 26.51 23.08
C LYS A 924 48.95 27.69 24.05
N PRO A 925 49.97 28.45 24.52
CA PRO A 925 49.74 29.55 25.47
C PRO A 925 48.86 30.69 24.94
N LYS A 926 48.72 30.83 23.61
CA LYS A 926 47.94 31.89 22.96
C LYS A 926 46.50 31.48 22.63
N LYS A 927 46.14 30.20 22.78
CA LYS A 927 44.80 29.70 22.43
C LYS A 927 43.84 29.94 23.60
N THR A 928 42.74 30.63 23.31
CA THR A 928 41.66 30.84 24.29
C THR A 928 40.92 29.53 24.56
N LEU A 929 40.25 29.47 25.71
CA LEU A 929 39.40 28.34 26.08
C LEU A 929 38.31 28.06 25.02
N ASN A 930 37.75 29.10 24.39
CA ASN A 930 36.74 28.95 23.35
C ASN A 930 37.30 28.28 22.09
N GLU A 931 38.48 28.71 21.60
CA GLU A 931 39.16 28.05 20.47
C GLU A 931 39.51 26.59 20.79
N ILE A 932 39.95 26.30 22.02
CA ILE A 932 40.31 24.94 22.44
C ILE A 932 39.08 24.03 22.44
N THR A 933 37.99 24.44 23.07
CA THR A 933 36.79 23.61 23.18
C THR A 933 36.04 23.52 21.85
N ASN A 934 35.79 24.64 21.16
CA ASN A 934 34.85 24.66 20.03
C ASN A 934 35.50 24.50 18.64
N GLU A 935 36.77 24.89 18.46
CA GLU A 935 37.46 24.77 17.16
C GLU A 935 38.42 23.57 17.10
N LEU A 936 39.21 23.36 18.16
CA LEU A 936 40.32 22.40 18.16
C LEU A 936 39.91 21.00 18.67
N CYS A 937 39.09 20.94 19.72
CA CYS A 937 38.74 19.70 20.41
C CYS A 937 37.24 19.54 20.76
N PRO A 938 36.28 19.75 19.82
CA PRO A 938 34.84 19.75 20.10
C PRO A 938 34.23 18.39 20.52
N VAL A 939 35.03 17.34 20.64
CA VAL A 939 34.59 16.02 21.14
C VAL A 939 35.19 15.71 22.53
N LEU A 940 36.16 16.50 23.01
CA LEU A 940 36.80 16.28 24.31
C LEU A 940 36.09 17.07 25.42
N SER A 941 35.78 16.40 26.54
CA SER A 941 35.19 17.09 27.69
C SER A 941 36.20 18.02 28.37
N ILE A 942 35.71 19.03 29.10
CA ILE A 942 36.57 19.95 29.87
C ILE A 942 37.46 19.18 30.86
N GLN A 943 36.96 18.09 31.46
CA GLN A 943 37.73 17.22 32.35
C GLN A 943 38.91 16.54 31.62
N GLN A 944 38.70 16.07 30.39
CA GLN A 944 39.73 15.45 29.55
C GLN A 944 40.75 16.50 29.09
N LEU A 945 40.28 17.66 28.62
CA LEU A 945 41.13 18.79 28.20
C LEU A 945 42.00 19.30 29.35
N TYR A 946 41.45 19.44 30.55
CA TYR A 946 42.19 19.80 31.76
C TYR A 946 43.25 18.74 32.10
N ARG A 947 42.92 17.45 32.03
CA ARG A 947 43.89 16.35 32.24
C ARG A 947 45.03 16.37 31.24
N ILE A 948 44.76 16.51 29.95
CA ILE A 948 45.80 16.61 28.91
C ILE A 948 46.67 17.85 29.15
N SER A 949 46.03 19.01 29.40
CA SER A 949 46.71 20.30 29.61
C SER A 949 47.61 20.35 30.85
N THR A 950 47.21 19.68 31.94
CA THR A 950 47.97 19.66 33.21
C THR A 950 49.03 18.57 33.25
N MET A 951 48.90 17.51 32.44
CA MET A 951 49.93 16.48 32.30
C MET A 951 50.98 16.83 31.23
N TYR A 952 50.64 17.68 30.25
CA TYR A 952 51.52 18.09 29.15
C TYR A 952 52.88 18.61 29.61
N TRP A 953 53.92 18.18 28.90
CA TRP A 953 55.23 18.82 28.91
C TRP A 953 55.87 18.73 27.52
N ASP A 954 56.65 19.74 27.13
CA ASP A 954 57.41 19.68 25.88
C ASP A 954 58.80 19.08 26.14
N ASP A 955 59.11 18.02 25.40
CA ASP A 955 60.33 17.22 25.46
C ASP A 955 61.32 17.50 24.29
N LYS A 956 60.94 18.38 23.36
CA LYS A 956 61.61 18.61 22.07
C LYS A 956 61.93 20.08 21.79
N TYR A 957 61.01 21.00 22.10
CA TYR A 957 61.11 22.43 21.80
C TYR A 957 60.90 23.36 23.01
N GLY A 958 60.56 22.81 24.18
CA GLY A 958 60.37 23.58 25.42
C GLY A 958 59.12 24.49 25.45
N THR A 959 58.14 24.29 24.56
CA THR A 959 56.88 25.03 24.58
C THR A 959 56.10 24.81 25.87
N HIS A 960 55.50 25.89 26.39
CA HIS A 960 54.61 25.80 27.55
C HIS A 960 53.25 25.19 27.17
N SER A 961 52.50 24.74 28.19
CA SER A 961 51.10 24.34 28.03
C SER A 961 50.19 25.55 27.72
N VAL A 962 48.87 25.35 27.71
CA VAL A 962 47.90 26.44 27.73
C VAL A 962 48.11 27.39 28.92
N SER A 963 47.61 28.63 28.82
CA SER A 963 47.84 29.66 29.85
C SER A 963 47.22 29.29 31.19
N SER A 964 47.76 29.86 32.28
CA SER A 964 47.23 29.66 33.63
C SER A 964 45.76 30.06 33.74
N ASP A 965 45.36 31.10 33.02
CA ASP A 965 43.98 31.61 33.00
C ASP A 965 43.04 30.55 32.40
N VAL A 966 43.42 29.93 31.28
CA VAL A 966 42.67 28.82 30.67
C VAL A 966 42.58 27.62 31.60
N ILE A 967 43.68 27.24 32.27
CA ILE A 967 43.69 26.13 33.26
C ILE A 967 42.77 26.45 34.46
N SER A 968 42.73 27.71 34.91
CA SER A 968 41.83 28.14 35.97
C SER A 968 40.36 28.12 35.53
N SER A 969 40.07 28.58 34.32
CA SER A 969 38.71 28.60 33.74
C SER A 969 38.18 27.17 33.53
N MET A 970 39.03 26.26 33.02
CA MET A 970 38.71 24.83 32.95
C MET A 970 38.39 24.24 34.33
N ARG A 971 39.14 24.62 35.37
CA ARG A 971 38.89 24.15 36.75
C ARG A 971 37.54 24.62 37.29
N VAL A 972 37.16 25.88 37.03
CA VAL A 972 35.86 26.44 37.46
C VAL A 972 34.71 25.68 36.77
N MET A 973 34.75 25.55 35.44
CA MET A 973 33.72 24.80 34.71
C MET A 973 33.65 23.33 35.14
N MET A 974 34.78 22.68 35.44
CA MET A 974 34.76 21.31 36.00
C MET A 974 34.05 21.23 37.37
N THR A 975 34.18 22.24 38.23
CA THR A 975 33.43 22.29 39.50
C THR A 975 31.95 22.58 39.29
N GLU A 976 31.59 23.37 38.28
CA GLU A 976 30.19 23.65 37.92
C GLU A 976 29.52 22.40 37.31
N ASP A 977 30.15 21.77 36.32
CA ASP A 977 29.72 20.51 35.69
C ASP A 977 29.62 19.33 36.67
N SER A 978 30.42 19.32 37.74
CA SER A 978 30.42 18.22 38.72
C SER A 978 29.09 18.06 39.48
N ASN A 979 28.18 19.03 39.38
CA ASN A 979 26.82 18.94 39.92
C ASN A 979 25.85 18.15 39.02
N ASN A 980 26.21 17.87 37.76
CA ASN A 980 25.42 17.04 36.85
C ASN A 980 25.83 15.56 36.97
N SER A 981 24.90 14.72 37.43
CA SER A 981 25.11 13.33 37.91
C SER A 981 25.56 12.29 36.87
N VAL A 982 25.88 12.71 35.64
CA VAL A 982 26.20 11.83 34.49
C VAL A 982 27.65 11.94 34.04
N SER A 983 28.33 13.09 34.20
CA SER A 983 29.68 13.31 33.66
C SER A 983 30.80 13.02 34.68
N SER A 984 30.76 11.84 35.34
CA SER A 984 31.74 11.47 36.36
C SER A 984 32.93 10.63 35.85
N SER A 985 32.83 10.03 34.66
CA SER A 985 33.97 9.37 33.99
C SER A 985 34.62 10.31 32.98
N PHE A 986 35.94 10.47 33.09
CA PHE A 986 36.77 11.13 32.07
C PHE A 986 37.40 10.13 31.09
N LEU A 987 37.28 8.83 31.34
CA LEU A 987 37.74 7.74 30.45
C LEU A 987 36.61 7.29 29.53
N LEU A 988 36.97 6.70 28.39
CA LEU A 988 36.03 6.12 27.43
C LEU A 988 35.82 4.62 27.71
N ASP A 989 34.60 4.14 27.49
CA ASP A 989 34.24 2.71 27.60
C ASP A 989 34.31 1.99 26.24
N ASP A 990 34.65 0.70 26.25
CA ASP A 990 34.72 -0.15 25.05
C ASP A 990 33.39 -0.90 24.84
N ASP A 991 32.46 -0.30 24.07
CA ASP A 991 31.18 -0.95 23.79
C ASP A 991 31.34 -2.20 22.91
N SER A 992 31.26 -3.35 23.58
CA SER A 992 31.32 -4.68 22.98
C SER A 992 29.95 -5.25 22.61
N SER A 993 28.89 -4.42 22.58
CA SER A 993 27.57 -4.77 22.02
C SER A 993 27.65 -5.12 20.52
N ILE A 994 26.51 -5.52 19.94
CA ILE A 994 26.42 -5.91 18.53
C ILE A 994 25.81 -4.73 17.74
N PRO A 995 26.54 -4.11 16.80
CA PRO A 995 26.20 -2.79 16.27
C PRO A 995 25.21 -2.84 15.07
N PHE A 996 24.42 -3.90 14.94
CA PHE A 996 23.43 -4.10 13.88
C PHE A 996 22.28 -5.00 14.33
N SER A 997 21.11 -4.85 13.71
CA SER A 997 20.00 -5.83 13.84
C SER A 997 19.87 -6.70 12.58
N VAL A 998 19.11 -7.80 12.70
CA VAL A 998 18.73 -8.66 11.55
C VAL A 998 17.97 -7.87 10.49
N ASP A 999 17.16 -6.88 10.90
CA ASP A 999 16.44 -6.04 9.95
C ASP A 999 17.39 -5.11 9.18
N ASP A 1000 18.51 -4.69 9.76
CA ASP A 1000 19.50 -3.83 9.09
C ASP A 1000 20.41 -4.61 8.14
N LEU A 1001 20.72 -5.87 8.49
CA LEU A 1001 21.25 -6.85 7.54
C LEU A 1001 20.29 -6.96 6.33
N SER A 1002 18.98 -7.09 6.59
CA SER A 1002 17.94 -7.25 5.55
C SER A 1002 17.70 -6.06 4.62
N LYS A 1003 18.10 -4.85 5.04
CA LYS A 1003 18.02 -3.63 4.21
C LYS A 1003 19.29 -3.36 3.41
N SER A 1004 20.41 -3.99 3.78
CA SER A 1004 21.74 -3.67 3.27
C SER A 1004 22.37 -4.76 2.38
N MET A 1005 21.96 -6.02 2.54
CA MET A 1005 22.33 -7.09 1.61
C MET A 1005 21.46 -7.04 0.35
N GLN A 1006 22.08 -7.21 -0.82
CA GLN A 1006 21.39 -7.28 -2.10
C GLN A 1006 20.54 -8.57 -2.20
N GLN A 1007 19.50 -8.56 -3.03
CA GLN A 1007 18.64 -9.72 -3.23
C GLN A 1007 19.39 -10.81 -4.01
N ILE A 1008 19.76 -11.89 -3.31
CA ILE A 1008 20.50 -13.01 -3.91
C ILE A 1008 19.53 -13.91 -4.68
N GLU A 1009 19.61 -13.87 -6.01
CA GLU A 1009 18.95 -14.87 -6.86
C GLU A 1009 19.60 -16.24 -6.65
N VAL A 1010 18.85 -17.19 -6.09
CA VAL A 1010 19.37 -18.51 -5.70
C VAL A 1010 19.45 -19.49 -6.89
N ALA A 1011 18.99 -19.07 -8.07
CA ALA A 1011 18.90 -19.92 -9.27
C ALA A 1011 20.26 -20.49 -9.70
N ASP A 1012 21.33 -19.70 -9.61
CA ASP A 1012 22.60 -19.93 -10.33
C ASP A 1012 23.63 -20.82 -9.60
N VAL A 1013 23.29 -21.31 -8.41
CA VAL A 1013 24.22 -22.14 -7.62
C VAL A 1013 24.08 -23.61 -8.02
N GLU A 1014 25.08 -24.13 -8.73
CA GLU A 1014 25.24 -25.55 -9.06
C GLU A 1014 25.39 -26.44 -7.79
N PRO A 1015 24.85 -27.67 -7.80
CA PRO A 1015 25.04 -28.62 -6.71
C PRO A 1015 26.45 -29.28 -6.75
N PRO A 1016 27.14 -29.42 -5.59
CA PRO A 1016 28.38 -30.19 -5.46
C PRO A 1016 28.22 -31.66 -5.89
N PRO A 1017 29.31 -32.36 -6.28
CA PRO A 1017 29.24 -33.72 -6.83
C PRO A 1017 28.44 -34.72 -5.97
N LEU A 1018 28.68 -34.73 -4.65
CA LEU A 1018 28.00 -35.58 -3.66
C LEU A 1018 26.47 -35.44 -3.62
N ILE A 1019 25.96 -34.30 -4.11
CA ILE A 1019 24.53 -33.98 -4.20
C ILE A 1019 24.03 -34.12 -5.65
N ARG A 1020 24.88 -33.77 -6.63
CA ARG A 1020 24.62 -33.85 -8.08
C ARG A 1020 24.24 -35.28 -8.51
N GLU A 1021 24.91 -36.28 -7.97
CA GLU A 1021 24.74 -37.69 -8.34
C GLU A 1021 23.47 -38.35 -7.75
N ASN A 1022 22.76 -37.71 -6.81
CA ASN A 1022 21.61 -38.33 -6.14
C ASN A 1022 20.25 -37.85 -6.67
N SER A 1023 19.42 -38.83 -7.08
CA SER A 1023 18.02 -38.65 -7.51
C SER A 1023 17.14 -37.79 -6.58
N GLY A 1024 17.41 -37.75 -5.27
CA GLY A 1024 16.66 -36.94 -4.30
C GLY A 1024 16.89 -35.43 -4.42
N PHE A 1025 17.95 -35.01 -5.13
CA PHE A 1025 18.39 -33.62 -5.26
C PHE A 1025 18.29 -33.06 -6.70
N VAL A 1026 17.53 -33.73 -7.58
CA VAL A 1026 17.26 -33.24 -8.95
C VAL A 1026 16.68 -31.82 -8.96
N PHE A 1027 15.92 -31.43 -7.93
CA PHE A 1027 15.38 -30.06 -7.76
C PHE A 1027 16.43 -28.95 -7.56
N LEU A 1028 17.69 -29.29 -7.27
CA LEU A 1028 18.80 -28.34 -7.18
C LEU A 1028 19.45 -28.03 -8.53
N HIS A 1029 19.24 -28.89 -9.52
CA HIS A 1029 19.83 -28.76 -10.84
C HIS A 1029 19.09 -27.69 -11.64
N GLN A 1030 19.84 -26.83 -12.35
CA GLN A 1030 19.26 -26.03 -13.41
C GLN A 1030 18.75 -26.98 -14.51
N ARG A 1031 17.55 -26.70 -15.04
CA ARG A 1031 17.22 -27.17 -16.39
C ARG A 1031 17.97 -26.26 -17.35
N ALA A 1032 18.75 -26.85 -18.25
CA ALA A 1032 19.11 -26.16 -19.47
C ALA A 1032 17.84 -25.92 -20.29
N GLU A 1033 17.67 -24.70 -20.78
CA GLU A 1033 16.80 -24.36 -21.92
C GLU A 1033 17.67 -24.27 -23.19
#